data_AF-A0A7M1Q3Z3-F1
#
_entry.id   AF-A0A7M1Q3Z3-F1
#
_cell.length_a   1.000
_cell.length_b   1.000
_cell.length_c   1.000
_cell.angle_alpha   90.00
_cell.angle_beta   90.00
_cell.angle_gamma   90.00
#
_symmetry.space_group_name_H-M   'P 1'
#
loop_
_entity.id
_entity.type
_entity.pdbx_description
1 polymer ?
#
loop_
_entity_poly.entity_id
_entity_poly.type
_entity_poly.pdbx_seq_one_letter_code
_entity_poly.pdbx_strand_id
1 'polypeptide(L)'
;MIKANKFKTLIILIVMFLVAGCNNSDNNLKKLADINDIIDSNMFYENDEYAFDKPSNTILYYNAEKTEILVPSVIDGVAVLKTGERSFFDRTFIKSVSFKEGITTIGRETFLGDSSLATVILPNSLVSIENYAFACCTSLKTIDIPKNVSNINLDAFIDCKNLQSIAVDSQNTYYTSIDGILFNDDITTLIKYPPAKKLKKYVIPKSVNKIEEDAFSQCTQLQEVVVPDTVTEIGRAAFSDATSITSISLPEGLQIIENSSFYNCISLVNINIPSTVTTIKDQAFEYCESLTSITLPKGLTKITRQLFSNCKSLKKIIIPNAVTEIGEDAFSYCSYLENIEIPDGLQKIERGSFINCEKLKSIYLPNSINYVGGAVFNGCSSLTSIVLPSNLTELYNYLFEDCINLTSVQLPKSLTTIGEYVFYKCSSLTNITIPNEVTHIKQSAFTGCKNLINIFIPKNVERIEDYVFKGCLMLESIDVDKNNKHYSSSDGVLLNKDATVLMKYPPNKADEIYNVGDHVKHLNSYSFNDCKNLKEIFIAANVSKIYDNVFENSKSLFKITVDNNNENYESDYGVLFTKNKADLIKYPEGKEDKSYNIPQQTKTILEYGFKNSLFIENIILADNIKVINKDTFENCRALKSMVFPQELQEIGEHAFMNCISLKELKLPESIKVINTGSFENCFGLVNVELKAVKKIGYDAFKSCVLLETIKIPASLTDILQQAFADCVNLKQAIFLGDAPNGITYNIFENCDADFTICYSHNTTGWDNEYIKYKTKLLKIQ
;
A
#
# COMPACT_ATOMS: atom_id res chain seq x y z
N MET A 1 -11.32 -44.74 11.38
CA MET A 1 -11.27 -44.45 9.92
C MET A 1 -11.71 -43.03 9.56
N ILE A 2 -12.90 -42.54 9.94
CA ILE A 2 -13.33 -41.15 9.60
C ILE A 2 -12.48 -40.07 10.32
N LYS A 3 -11.91 -40.34 11.50
CA LYS A 3 -10.95 -39.45 12.18
C LYS A 3 -9.55 -39.43 11.54
N ALA A 4 -9.13 -40.52 10.89
CA ALA A 4 -7.80 -40.63 10.25
C ALA A 4 -7.72 -39.81 8.94
N ASN A 5 -8.84 -39.67 8.22
CA ASN A 5 -8.91 -38.85 7.01
C ASN A 5 -8.90 -37.33 7.27
N LYS A 6 -9.33 -36.87 8.46
CA LYS A 6 -9.16 -35.46 8.87
C LYS A 6 -7.69 -35.13 9.19
N PHE A 7 -6.92 -36.12 9.65
CA PHE A 7 -5.52 -36.00 10.03
C PHE A 7 -4.59 -35.82 8.81
N LYS A 8 -4.87 -36.53 7.71
CA LYS A 8 -4.16 -36.37 6.43
C LYS A 8 -4.35 -34.96 5.83
N THR A 9 -5.56 -34.41 5.93
CA THR A 9 -5.89 -33.07 5.42
C THR A 9 -5.28 -31.95 6.27
N LEU A 10 -5.19 -32.13 7.59
CA LEU A 10 -4.58 -31.14 8.50
C LEU A 10 -3.06 -31.04 8.32
N ILE A 11 -2.37 -32.17 8.10
CA ILE A 11 -0.93 -32.20 7.79
C ILE A 11 -0.65 -31.53 6.43
N ILE A 12 -1.50 -31.76 5.42
CA ILE A 12 -1.41 -31.09 4.12
C ILE A 12 -1.61 -29.57 4.25
N LEU A 13 -2.53 -29.12 5.12
CA LEU A 13 -2.71 -27.68 5.39
C LEU A 13 -1.52 -27.05 6.11
N ILE A 14 -0.94 -27.74 7.11
CA ILE A 14 0.24 -27.27 7.85
C ILE A 14 1.46 -27.17 6.92
N VAL A 15 1.64 -28.14 6.01
CA VAL A 15 2.68 -28.11 4.98
C VAL A 15 2.43 -27.01 3.94
N MET A 16 1.18 -26.72 3.58
CA MET A 16 0.84 -25.58 2.71
C MET A 16 1.10 -24.22 3.38
N PHE A 17 0.86 -24.09 4.70
CA PHE A 17 1.18 -22.88 5.46
C PHE A 17 2.70 -22.68 5.64
N LEU A 18 3.47 -23.76 5.81
CA LEU A 18 4.94 -23.73 5.87
C LEU A 18 5.60 -23.22 4.56
N VAL A 19 4.90 -23.36 3.42
CA VAL A 19 5.37 -22.85 2.11
C VAL A 19 5.03 -21.37 1.90
N ALA A 20 4.00 -20.83 2.58
CA ALA A 20 3.53 -19.46 2.38
C ALA A 20 4.25 -18.40 3.26
N GLY A 21 5.01 -18.82 4.27
CA GLY A 21 5.65 -17.92 5.26
C GLY A 21 7.17 -17.68 5.08
N CYS A 22 7.81 -18.16 4.02
CA CYS A 22 9.26 -18.04 3.84
C CYS A 22 9.64 -17.67 2.39
N ASN A 23 10.14 -16.45 2.20
CA ASN A 23 10.77 -16.01 0.95
C ASN A 23 12.13 -16.70 0.77
N ASN A 24 12.15 -17.89 0.15
CA ASN A 24 13.29 -18.42 -0.60
C ASN A 24 12.84 -19.63 -1.44
N SER A 25 12.65 -19.41 -2.75
CA SER A 25 12.20 -20.40 -3.72
C SER A 25 13.39 -21.08 -4.40
N ASP A 26 13.61 -22.37 -4.10
CA ASP A 26 14.06 -23.41 -5.06
C ASP A 26 14.36 -24.77 -4.38
N ASN A 27 14.60 -24.79 -3.06
CA ASN A 27 14.85 -26.03 -2.30
C ASN A 27 13.56 -26.78 -1.82
N ASN A 28 12.38 -26.23 -2.06
CA ASN A 28 11.13 -26.72 -1.47
C ASN A 28 10.46 -27.86 -2.26
N LEU A 29 10.71 -27.98 -3.57
CA LEU A 29 10.07 -29.01 -4.41
C LEU A 29 10.69 -30.41 -4.25
N LYS A 30 12.00 -30.51 -3.94
CA LYS A 30 12.66 -31.80 -3.67
C LYS A 30 12.25 -32.39 -2.31
N LYS A 31 12.06 -31.54 -1.30
CA LYS A 31 11.59 -31.96 0.04
C LYS A 31 10.16 -32.53 0.05
N LEU A 32 9.32 -32.13 -0.90
CA LEU A 32 7.94 -32.64 -1.00
C LEU A 32 7.86 -34.11 -1.46
N ALA A 33 8.83 -34.58 -2.25
CA ALA A 33 8.92 -35.98 -2.65
C ALA A 33 9.37 -36.87 -1.48
N ASP A 34 10.31 -36.40 -0.67
CA ASP A 34 10.82 -37.13 0.51
C ASP A 34 9.76 -37.23 1.65
N ILE A 35 8.83 -36.29 1.74
CA ILE A 35 7.76 -36.29 2.75
C ILE A 35 6.69 -37.37 2.49
N ASN A 36 6.40 -37.69 1.22
CA ASN A 36 5.44 -38.74 0.90
C ASN A 36 5.95 -40.14 1.28
N ASP A 37 7.26 -40.37 1.19
CA ASP A 37 7.88 -41.64 1.61
C ASP A 37 7.97 -41.78 3.15
N ILE A 38 7.97 -40.68 3.90
CA ILE A 38 7.94 -40.70 5.38
C ILE A 38 6.54 -41.03 5.92
N ILE A 39 5.48 -40.71 5.17
CA ILE A 39 4.09 -40.91 5.61
C ILE A 39 3.68 -42.39 5.61
N ASP A 40 4.34 -43.24 4.82
CA ASP A 40 3.98 -44.66 4.69
C ASP A 40 4.75 -45.62 5.62
N SER A 41 5.78 -45.18 6.37
CA SER A 41 6.64 -46.13 7.10
C SER A 41 6.63 -46.10 8.63
N ASN A 42 5.91 -45.19 9.32
CA ASN A 42 5.88 -45.20 10.79
C ASN A 42 4.47 -45.11 11.38
N MET A 43 4.02 -46.28 11.84
CA MET A 43 2.87 -46.55 12.69
C MET A 43 2.66 -45.50 13.82
N PHE A 44 1.70 -44.59 13.66
CA PHE A 44 1.17 -43.77 14.75
C PHE A 44 0.24 -44.64 15.63
N TYR A 45 0.68 -44.99 16.85
CA TYR A 45 -0.18 -45.59 17.87
C TYR A 45 -0.28 -44.70 19.11
N GLU A 46 -1.50 -44.23 19.34
CA GLU A 46 -2.24 -43.98 20.59
C GLU A 46 -1.49 -43.66 21.89
N ASN A 47 -1.07 -42.39 22.01
CA ASN A 47 -1.43 -41.59 23.18
C ASN A 47 -2.18 -40.36 22.67
N ASP A 48 -3.46 -40.19 23.06
CA ASP A 48 -4.32 -39.12 22.51
C ASP A 48 -3.77 -37.70 22.76
N GLU A 49 -2.82 -37.56 23.69
CA GLU A 49 -2.25 -36.27 24.08
C GLU A 49 -0.96 -35.88 23.34
N TYR A 50 -0.11 -36.84 22.94
CA TYR A 50 1.22 -36.55 22.36
C TYR A 50 1.50 -37.39 21.12
N ALA A 51 1.95 -36.76 20.04
CA ALA A 51 2.64 -37.45 18.94
C ALA A 51 4.11 -37.63 19.33
N PHE A 52 4.59 -38.89 19.39
CA PHE A 52 5.92 -39.23 19.92
C PHE A 52 6.72 -40.11 18.95
N ASP A 53 7.96 -39.71 18.69
CA ASP A 53 8.93 -40.46 17.89
C ASP A 53 9.84 -41.31 18.77
N LYS A 54 9.60 -42.63 18.78
CA LYS A 54 10.32 -43.60 19.64
C LYS A 54 11.82 -43.68 19.32
N PRO A 55 12.27 -43.77 18.04
CA PRO A 55 13.69 -43.82 17.69
C PRO A 55 14.52 -42.62 18.16
N SER A 56 13.95 -41.41 18.13
CA SER A 56 14.67 -40.19 18.56
C SER A 56 14.33 -39.70 19.97
N ASN A 57 13.42 -40.39 20.67
CA ASN A 57 12.92 -40.04 21.99
C ASN A 57 12.30 -38.62 22.05
N THR A 58 11.59 -38.21 20.99
CA THR A 58 11.13 -36.82 20.77
C THR A 58 9.61 -36.69 20.78
N ILE A 59 9.08 -35.73 21.52
CA ILE A 59 7.69 -35.28 21.32
C ILE A 59 7.62 -34.43 20.06
N LEU A 60 6.92 -34.89 19.04
CA LEU A 60 6.75 -34.16 17.79
C LEU A 60 5.65 -33.11 17.88
N TYR A 61 4.57 -33.40 18.61
CA TYR A 61 3.40 -32.52 18.67
C TYR A 61 2.50 -32.80 19.88
N TYR A 62 1.89 -31.76 20.42
CA TYR A 62 0.88 -31.81 21.48
C TYR A 62 -0.54 -31.70 20.91
N ASN A 63 -1.37 -32.72 21.18
CA ASN A 63 -2.70 -32.90 20.57
C ASN A 63 -3.88 -32.58 21.49
N ALA A 64 -3.66 -32.32 22.79
CA ALA A 64 -4.74 -32.04 23.73
C ALA A 64 -4.97 -30.54 23.96
N GLU A 65 -6.09 -30.20 24.61
CA GLU A 65 -6.51 -28.83 24.91
C GLU A 65 -6.45 -28.53 26.42
N LYS A 66 -5.39 -28.98 27.11
CA LYS A 66 -5.22 -28.69 28.55
C LYS A 66 -4.55 -27.35 28.76
N THR A 67 -4.99 -26.62 29.78
CA THR A 67 -4.37 -25.35 30.20
C THR A 67 -3.15 -25.55 31.09
N GLU A 68 -3.01 -26.72 31.71
CA GLU A 68 -1.88 -27.08 32.57
C GLU A 68 -1.29 -28.41 32.08
N ILE A 69 0.01 -28.40 31.76
CA ILE A 69 0.68 -29.52 31.13
C ILE A 69 1.78 -30.06 32.03
N LEU A 70 1.81 -31.38 32.16
CA LEU A 70 2.94 -32.13 32.70
C LEU A 70 3.54 -32.97 31.57
N VAL A 71 4.68 -32.54 31.04
CA VAL A 71 5.42 -33.27 30.01
C VAL A 71 6.03 -34.52 30.67
N PRO A 72 5.60 -35.73 30.27
CA PRO A 72 5.99 -36.95 30.94
C PRO A 72 7.44 -37.35 30.59
N SER A 73 8.08 -38.12 31.47
CA SER A 73 9.40 -38.70 31.23
C SER A 73 9.37 -40.02 30.45
N VAL A 74 8.17 -40.59 30.25
CA VAL A 74 7.95 -41.86 29.53
C VAL A 74 6.65 -41.76 28.74
N ILE A 75 6.68 -42.15 27.46
CA ILE A 75 5.51 -42.36 26.60
C ILE A 75 5.63 -43.77 26.02
N ASP A 76 4.59 -44.60 26.15
CA ASP A 76 4.56 -45.99 25.68
C ASP A 76 5.73 -46.87 26.15
N GLY A 77 6.18 -46.67 27.39
CA GLY A 77 7.32 -47.41 27.95
C GLY A 77 8.68 -46.98 27.42
N VAL A 78 8.75 -45.94 26.58
CA VAL A 78 9.98 -45.36 26.04
C VAL A 78 10.25 -44.01 26.72
N ALA A 79 11.50 -43.77 27.11
CA ALA A 79 11.90 -42.51 27.74
C ALA A 79 11.70 -41.32 26.78
N VAL A 80 11.22 -40.20 27.30
CA VAL A 80 11.15 -38.91 26.59
C VAL A 80 12.40 -38.12 26.91
N LEU A 81 13.20 -37.78 25.90
CA LEU A 81 14.44 -37.04 26.10
C LEU A 81 14.35 -35.58 25.63
N LYS A 82 13.45 -35.25 24.69
CA LYS A 82 13.35 -33.89 24.14
C LYS A 82 11.98 -33.54 23.57
N THR A 83 11.69 -32.24 23.49
CA THR A 83 10.62 -31.72 22.63
C THR A 83 11.16 -31.41 21.24
N GLY A 84 10.34 -31.67 20.23
CA GLY A 84 10.65 -31.41 18.82
C GLY A 84 10.39 -29.96 18.44
N GLU A 85 10.78 -29.60 17.23
CA GLU A 85 10.49 -28.28 16.68
C GLU A 85 8.98 -28.02 16.66
N ARG A 86 8.55 -26.86 17.19
CA ARG A 86 7.13 -26.44 17.23
C ARG A 86 6.17 -27.41 17.92
N SER A 87 6.65 -28.26 18.83
CA SER A 87 5.80 -29.34 19.36
C SER A 87 4.62 -28.85 20.22
N PHE A 88 4.65 -27.61 20.74
CA PHE A 88 3.55 -26.95 21.45
C PHE A 88 3.24 -25.55 20.85
N PHE A 89 3.60 -25.29 19.59
CA PHE A 89 3.50 -23.97 18.97
C PHE A 89 2.05 -23.43 18.87
N ASP A 90 1.89 -22.13 19.12
CA ASP A 90 0.64 -21.34 19.01
C ASP A 90 -0.58 -21.97 19.72
N ARG A 91 -0.33 -22.57 20.88
CA ARG A 91 -1.32 -23.09 21.82
C ARG A 91 -1.65 -22.04 22.87
N THR A 92 -2.33 -20.99 22.43
CA THR A 92 -2.72 -19.83 23.25
C THR A 92 -3.62 -20.13 24.47
N PHE A 93 -4.05 -21.38 24.68
CA PHE A 93 -4.76 -21.83 25.87
C PHE A 93 -3.85 -22.38 26.98
N ILE A 94 -2.59 -22.75 26.69
CA ILE A 94 -1.66 -23.27 27.69
C ILE A 94 -1.28 -22.14 28.63
N LYS A 95 -1.48 -22.35 29.94
CA LYS A 95 -1.16 -21.40 31.01
C LYS A 95 0.04 -21.84 31.82
N SER A 96 0.25 -23.14 31.98
CA SER A 96 1.41 -23.68 32.69
C SER A 96 1.93 -24.95 32.04
N VAL A 97 3.25 -25.11 32.08
CA VAL A 97 3.93 -26.35 31.68
C VAL A 97 4.98 -26.74 32.72
N SER A 98 5.05 -28.03 33.02
CA SER A 98 6.06 -28.63 33.89
C SER A 98 6.66 -29.84 33.21
N PHE A 99 7.96 -30.02 33.35
CA PHE A 99 8.72 -31.08 32.71
C PHE A 99 9.22 -32.07 33.75
N LYS A 100 9.05 -33.38 33.50
CA LYS A 100 9.63 -34.41 34.36
C LYS A 100 11.13 -34.60 34.14
N GLU A 101 11.79 -35.15 35.16
CA GLU A 101 13.18 -35.59 35.07
C GLU A 101 13.38 -36.64 33.97
N GLY A 102 14.51 -36.54 33.25
CA GLY A 102 14.84 -37.33 32.06
C GLY A 102 14.84 -36.50 30.77
N ILE A 103 14.14 -35.35 30.76
CA ILE A 103 14.06 -34.46 29.60
C ILE A 103 15.30 -33.56 29.57
N THR A 104 16.03 -33.64 28.47
CA THR A 104 17.36 -33.02 28.28
C THR A 104 17.35 -31.83 27.32
N THR A 105 16.32 -31.69 26.47
CA THR A 105 16.25 -30.59 25.49
C THR A 105 14.83 -30.08 25.29
N ILE A 106 14.67 -28.76 25.27
CA ILE A 106 13.48 -28.08 24.76
C ILE A 106 13.80 -27.59 23.34
N GLY A 107 13.13 -28.17 22.35
CA GLY A 107 13.37 -27.93 20.92
C GLY A 107 13.03 -26.52 20.44
N ARG A 108 13.47 -26.23 19.20
CA ARG A 108 13.27 -24.94 18.53
C ARG A 108 11.78 -24.58 18.49
N GLU A 109 11.44 -23.34 18.82
CA GLU A 109 10.07 -22.82 18.70
C GLU A 109 9.01 -23.64 19.46
N THR A 110 9.41 -24.41 20.48
CA THR A 110 8.52 -25.36 21.19
C THR A 110 7.22 -24.70 21.63
N PHE A 111 7.27 -23.52 22.26
CA PHE A 111 6.11 -22.74 22.74
C PHE A 111 6.01 -21.38 22.05
N LEU A 112 6.57 -21.22 20.83
CA LEU A 112 6.52 -19.94 20.14
C LEU A 112 5.04 -19.53 19.91
N GLY A 113 4.70 -18.32 20.34
CA GLY A 113 3.34 -17.77 20.21
C GLY A 113 2.38 -18.12 21.35
N ASP A 114 2.80 -18.91 22.35
CA ASP A 114 1.96 -19.30 23.50
C ASP A 114 1.75 -18.13 24.47
N SER A 115 0.97 -17.15 24.06
CA SER A 115 0.78 -15.88 24.74
C SER A 115 0.18 -16.00 26.14
N SER A 116 -0.54 -17.09 26.45
CA SER A 116 -1.10 -17.36 27.79
C SER A 116 -0.14 -18.08 28.73
N LEU A 117 1.01 -18.58 28.24
CA LEU A 117 1.94 -19.37 29.05
C LEU A 117 2.58 -18.48 30.11
N ALA A 118 2.19 -18.69 31.37
CA ALA A 118 2.59 -17.86 32.51
C ALA A 118 3.60 -18.56 33.43
N THR A 119 3.57 -19.89 33.49
CA THR A 119 4.40 -20.70 34.39
C THR A 119 5.12 -21.81 33.63
N VAL A 120 6.45 -21.87 33.76
CA VAL A 120 7.29 -22.93 33.18
C VAL A 120 8.14 -23.51 34.30
N ILE A 121 8.05 -24.82 34.52
CA ILE A 121 8.86 -25.56 35.49
C ILE A 121 9.82 -26.49 34.75
N LEU A 122 11.11 -26.14 34.74
CA LEU A 122 12.16 -26.89 34.07
C LEU A 122 12.76 -27.97 35.00
N PRO A 123 13.15 -29.16 34.49
CA PRO A 123 13.72 -30.25 35.27
C PRO A 123 15.24 -30.09 35.41
N ASN A 124 15.83 -30.70 36.44
CA ASN A 124 17.28 -30.64 36.64
C ASN A 124 18.08 -31.39 35.57
N SER A 125 17.47 -32.35 34.88
CA SER A 125 18.05 -33.08 33.74
C SER A 125 18.15 -32.26 32.45
N LEU A 126 17.57 -31.06 32.39
CA LEU A 126 17.60 -30.22 31.20
C LEU A 126 19.02 -29.70 30.92
N VAL A 127 19.44 -29.83 29.66
CA VAL A 127 20.76 -29.44 29.17
C VAL A 127 20.67 -28.26 28.20
N SER A 128 19.67 -28.26 27.30
CA SER A 128 19.55 -27.27 26.22
C SER A 128 18.14 -26.67 26.10
N ILE A 129 18.08 -25.36 25.89
CA ILE A 129 16.90 -24.60 25.46
C ILE A 129 17.22 -24.01 24.07
N GLU A 130 16.54 -24.50 23.04
CA GLU A 130 16.84 -24.17 21.65
C GLU A 130 16.24 -22.83 21.19
N ASN A 131 16.60 -22.38 19.98
CA ASN A 131 16.19 -21.07 19.45
C ASN A 131 14.68 -20.87 19.49
N TYR A 132 14.24 -19.68 19.92
CA TYR A 132 12.82 -19.28 19.99
C TYR A 132 11.94 -20.20 20.85
N ALA A 133 12.50 -21.07 21.71
CA ALA A 133 11.73 -22.06 22.47
C ALA A 133 10.55 -21.49 23.25
N PHE A 134 10.68 -20.29 23.82
CA PHE A 134 9.63 -19.55 24.54
C PHE A 134 9.35 -18.18 23.92
N ALA A 135 9.66 -18.00 22.65
CA ALA A 135 9.46 -16.73 21.98
C ALA A 135 7.97 -16.32 22.00
N CYS A 136 7.68 -15.04 22.20
CA CYS A 136 6.31 -14.52 22.28
C CYS A 136 5.43 -15.12 23.39
N CYS A 137 6.01 -15.79 24.41
CA CYS A 137 5.30 -16.18 25.63
C CYS A 137 5.01 -14.96 26.50
N THR A 138 4.10 -14.10 26.04
CA THR A 138 3.89 -12.75 26.62
C THR A 138 3.36 -12.77 28.04
N SER A 139 2.78 -13.87 28.54
CA SER A 139 2.35 -13.99 29.95
C SER A 139 3.45 -14.43 30.91
N LEU A 140 4.60 -14.90 30.41
CA LEU A 140 5.69 -15.42 31.22
C LEU A 140 6.34 -14.29 32.01
N LYS A 141 6.32 -14.40 33.34
CA LYS A 141 6.86 -13.37 34.25
C LYS A 141 8.22 -13.73 34.82
N THR A 142 8.45 -15.01 35.07
CA THR A 142 9.70 -15.51 35.66
C THR A 142 10.03 -16.86 35.05
N ILE A 143 11.32 -17.17 34.97
CA ILE A 143 11.79 -18.52 34.64
C ILE A 143 13.06 -18.82 35.42
N ASP A 144 13.15 -20.06 35.90
CA ASP A 144 14.30 -20.55 36.67
C ASP A 144 15.11 -21.51 35.79
N ILE A 145 16.39 -21.21 35.59
CA ILE A 145 17.31 -22.03 34.80
C ILE A 145 17.97 -23.08 35.71
N PRO A 146 17.73 -24.38 35.49
CA PRO A 146 18.26 -25.43 36.37
C PRO A 146 19.75 -25.68 36.16
N LYS A 147 20.36 -26.40 37.11
CA LYS A 147 21.82 -26.58 37.25
C LYS A 147 22.56 -27.18 36.05
N ASN A 148 21.91 -27.99 35.22
CA ASN A 148 22.57 -28.68 34.11
C ASN A 148 22.39 -27.98 32.74
N VAL A 149 21.63 -26.87 32.70
CA VAL A 149 21.46 -26.12 31.45
C VAL A 149 22.79 -25.47 31.11
N SER A 150 23.36 -25.94 30.01
CA SER A 150 24.65 -25.49 29.47
C SER A 150 24.50 -24.78 28.13
N ASN A 151 23.30 -24.83 27.54
CA ASN A 151 22.98 -24.12 26.31
C ASN A 151 21.60 -23.45 26.38
N ILE A 152 21.59 -22.14 26.22
CA ILE A 152 20.41 -21.31 25.97
C ILE A 152 20.72 -20.62 24.64
N ASN A 153 20.13 -21.14 23.57
CA ASN A 153 20.33 -20.62 22.23
C ASN A 153 19.67 -19.24 22.05
N LEU A 154 20.09 -18.53 21.01
CA LEU A 154 19.64 -17.18 20.68
C LEU A 154 18.10 -17.10 20.65
N ASP A 155 17.57 -15.97 21.12
CA ASP A 155 16.15 -15.64 21.09
C ASP A 155 15.20 -16.61 21.81
N ALA A 156 15.71 -17.51 22.67
CA ALA A 156 14.86 -18.42 23.45
C ALA A 156 13.74 -17.68 24.22
N PHE A 157 13.96 -16.42 24.58
CA PHE A 157 13.02 -15.54 25.31
C PHE A 157 12.71 -14.22 24.58
N ILE A 158 12.87 -14.14 23.25
CA ILE A 158 12.46 -12.96 22.48
C ILE A 158 10.94 -12.73 22.63
N ASP A 159 10.48 -11.48 22.61
CA ASP A 159 9.05 -11.13 22.76
C ASP A 159 8.36 -11.60 24.06
N CYS A 160 9.10 -12.06 25.07
CA CYS A 160 8.60 -12.29 26.43
C CYS A 160 8.40 -10.96 27.18
N LYS A 161 7.47 -10.12 26.69
CA LYS A 161 7.26 -8.71 27.10
C LYS A 161 7.03 -8.49 28.59
N ASN A 162 6.47 -9.49 29.29
CA ASN A 162 6.18 -9.40 30.73
C ASN A 162 7.22 -10.10 31.62
N LEU A 163 8.34 -10.58 31.07
CA LEU A 163 9.39 -11.25 31.84
C LEU A 163 10.10 -10.23 32.75
N GLN A 164 10.05 -10.48 34.05
CA GLN A 164 10.54 -9.58 35.12
C GLN A 164 11.88 -10.04 35.70
N SER A 165 12.14 -11.35 35.72
CA SER A 165 13.38 -11.93 36.23
C SER A 165 13.64 -13.32 35.63
N ILE A 166 14.92 -13.63 35.43
CA ILE A 166 15.42 -14.97 35.13
C ILE A 166 16.30 -15.38 36.30
N ALA A 167 15.92 -16.40 37.06
CA ALA A 167 16.78 -16.96 38.10
C ALA A 167 17.63 -18.09 37.53
N VAL A 168 18.78 -18.35 38.15
CA VAL A 168 19.65 -19.47 37.78
C VAL A 168 19.99 -20.25 39.05
N ASP A 169 19.93 -21.57 38.99
CA ASP A 169 20.32 -22.45 40.09
C ASP A 169 21.78 -22.19 40.48
N SER A 170 22.06 -22.08 41.78
CA SER A 170 23.40 -21.84 42.33
C SER A 170 24.47 -22.89 41.96
N GLN A 171 24.06 -24.07 41.50
CA GLN A 171 24.94 -25.14 41.02
C GLN A 171 25.17 -25.11 39.50
N ASN A 172 24.53 -24.20 38.77
CA ASN A 172 24.80 -24.02 37.35
C ASN A 172 26.19 -23.40 37.16
N THR A 173 27.03 -24.03 36.34
CA THR A 173 28.42 -23.57 36.07
C THR A 173 28.58 -22.94 34.68
N TYR A 174 27.48 -22.65 33.98
CA TYR A 174 27.46 -22.08 32.63
C TYR A 174 26.80 -20.70 32.61
N TYR A 175 25.80 -20.51 33.47
CA TYR A 175 25.03 -19.28 33.59
C TYR A 175 24.96 -18.80 35.04
N THR A 176 24.80 -17.50 35.21
CA THR A 176 24.51 -16.89 36.51
C THR A 176 23.44 -15.81 36.36
N SER A 177 22.78 -15.49 37.47
CA SER A 177 21.78 -14.43 37.53
C SER A 177 22.16 -13.40 38.58
N ILE A 178 22.28 -12.13 38.15
CA ILE A 178 22.50 -11.00 39.05
C ILE A 178 21.24 -10.15 39.03
N ASP A 179 20.56 -10.05 40.18
CA ASP A 179 19.29 -9.36 40.33
C ASP A 179 18.22 -9.81 39.31
N GLY A 180 18.23 -11.07 38.88
CA GLY A 180 17.29 -11.59 37.90
C GLY A 180 17.64 -11.29 36.43
N ILE A 181 18.86 -10.81 36.15
CA ILE A 181 19.40 -10.60 34.79
C ILE A 181 20.34 -11.76 34.45
N LEU A 182 20.19 -12.33 33.26
CA LEU A 182 20.92 -13.53 32.83
C LEU A 182 22.28 -13.18 32.21
N PHE A 183 23.33 -13.83 32.73
CA PHE A 183 24.70 -13.78 32.23
C PHE A 183 25.24 -15.20 32.02
N ASN A 184 26.37 -15.32 31.32
CA ASN A 184 27.22 -16.48 31.48
C ASN A 184 27.89 -16.48 32.88
N ASP A 185 28.38 -17.64 33.33
CA ASP A 185 28.84 -17.84 34.72
C ASP A 185 29.93 -16.85 35.18
N ASP A 186 30.86 -16.49 34.29
CA ASP A 186 31.95 -15.54 34.58
C ASP A 186 31.57 -14.05 34.37
N ILE A 187 30.31 -13.78 33.97
CA ILE A 187 29.74 -12.43 33.79
C ILE A 187 30.50 -11.64 32.72
N THR A 188 31.05 -12.31 31.70
CA THR A 188 31.63 -11.62 30.54
C THR A 188 30.62 -11.31 29.44
N THR A 189 29.46 -11.96 29.47
CA THR A 189 28.42 -11.87 28.44
C THR A 189 27.06 -11.60 29.10
N LEU A 190 26.42 -10.48 28.73
CA LEU A 190 25.03 -10.22 29.09
C LEU A 190 24.12 -10.88 28.05
N ILE A 191 23.36 -11.89 28.49
CA ILE A 191 22.54 -12.73 27.60
C ILE A 191 21.13 -12.16 27.49
N LYS A 192 20.47 -11.87 28.62
CA LYS A 192 19.12 -11.31 28.61
C LYS A 192 18.83 -10.44 29.82
N TYR A 193 18.46 -9.20 29.54
CA TYR A 193 17.77 -8.32 30.46
C TYR A 193 16.26 -8.56 30.36
N PRO A 194 15.55 -8.83 31.47
CA PRO A 194 14.11 -9.05 31.44
C PRO A 194 13.33 -7.78 31.03
N PRO A 195 12.55 -7.80 29.94
CA PRO A 195 11.86 -6.62 29.38
C PRO A 195 10.96 -5.83 30.36
N ALA A 196 10.31 -6.51 31.30
CA ALA A 196 9.41 -5.92 32.30
C ALA A 196 10.09 -5.61 33.64
N LYS A 197 11.42 -5.76 33.75
CA LYS A 197 12.16 -5.41 34.96
C LYS A 197 12.04 -3.90 35.23
N LYS A 198 11.55 -3.54 36.41
CA LYS A 198 11.14 -2.16 36.76
C LYS A 198 12.28 -1.17 37.04
N LEU A 199 13.51 -1.45 36.62
CA LEU A 199 14.61 -0.49 36.76
C LEU A 199 14.54 0.56 35.65
N LYS A 200 14.76 1.84 36.04
CA LYS A 200 14.84 2.96 35.11
C LYS A 200 16.25 3.17 34.56
N LYS A 201 17.27 2.82 35.34
CA LYS A 201 18.67 2.91 34.96
C LYS A 201 19.37 1.58 35.21
N TYR A 202 20.24 1.19 34.29
CA TYR A 202 21.08 0.02 34.45
C TYR A 202 22.54 0.32 34.07
N VAL A 203 23.46 -0.07 34.94
CA VAL A 203 24.90 -0.01 34.69
C VAL A 203 25.38 -1.44 34.51
N ILE A 204 25.81 -1.78 33.29
CA ILE A 204 26.27 -3.14 32.97
C ILE A 204 27.60 -3.40 33.72
N PRO A 205 27.80 -4.59 34.33
CA PRO A 205 29.03 -4.91 35.07
C PRO A 205 30.29 -4.76 34.23
N LYS A 206 31.39 -4.26 34.84
CA LYS A 206 32.67 -4.01 34.16
C LYS A 206 33.36 -5.26 33.58
N SER A 207 32.96 -6.46 34.00
CA SER A 207 33.45 -7.72 33.44
C SER A 207 32.86 -8.02 32.06
N VAL A 208 31.70 -7.45 31.74
CA VAL A 208 30.98 -7.71 30.50
C VAL A 208 31.74 -7.12 29.32
N ASN A 209 32.15 -7.96 28.38
CA ASN A 209 32.78 -7.56 27.12
C ASN A 209 31.91 -7.87 25.89
N LYS A 210 30.79 -8.58 26.07
CA LYS A 210 29.82 -8.90 25.02
C LYS A 210 28.38 -8.65 25.48
N ILE A 211 27.60 -7.96 24.64
CA ILE A 211 26.14 -7.86 24.76
C ILE A 211 25.56 -8.72 23.64
N GLU A 212 24.80 -9.76 23.98
CA GLU A 212 24.22 -10.67 22.99
C GLU A 212 23.11 -10.03 22.16
N GLU A 213 22.73 -10.73 21.10
CA GLU A 213 21.53 -10.44 20.30
C GLU A 213 20.29 -10.36 21.19
N ASP A 214 19.43 -9.38 20.92
CA ASP A 214 18.16 -9.12 21.64
C ASP A 214 18.26 -8.97 23.17
N ALA A 215 19.47 -8.75 23.71
CA ALA A 215 19.72 -8.76 25.14
C ALA A 215 18.85 -7.78 25.94
N PHE A 216 18.59 -6.58 25.41
CA PHE A 216 17.68 -5.56 25.92
C PHE A 216 16.44 -5.33 25.04
N SER A 217 16.16 -6.25 24.12
CA SER A 217 14.99 -6.16 23.24
C SER A 217 13.71 -6.04 24.07
N GLN A 218 12.88 -5.05 23.71
CA GLN A 218 11.58 -4.72 24.33
C GLN A 218 11.63 -4.25 25.77
N CYS A 219 12.78 -3.73 26.22
CA CYS A 219 12.88 -3.10 27.53
C CYS A 219 12.04 -1.81 27.62
N THR A 220 10.73 -1.97 27.85
CA THR A 220 9.75 -0.88 27.91
C THR A 220 9.75 -0.12 29.23
N GLN A 221 10.57 -0.53 30.20
CA GLN A 221 10.68 0.14 31.50
C GLN A 221 12.00 0.88 31.68
N LEU A 222 13.05 0.48 30.97
CA LEU A 222 14.40 0.98 31.08
C LEU A 222 14.55 2.28 30.32
N GLN A 223 15.18 3.28 30.92
CA GLN A 223 15.34 4.64 30.37
C GLN A 223 16.80 4.98 30.08
N GLU A 224 17.72 4.51 30.93
CA GLU A 224 19.16 4.79 30.80
C GLU A 224 19.97 3.50 30.92
N VAL A 225 20.94 3.33 30.00
CA VAL A 225 21.90 2.22 30.04
C VAL A 225 23.33 2.75 29.95
N VAL A 226 24.20 2.27 30.84
CA VAL A 226 25.63 2.55 30.81
C VAL A 226 26.37 1.28 30.43
N VAL A 227 26.99 1.29 29.25
CA VAL A 227 27.78 0.18 28.70
C VAL A 227 29.26 0.34 29.13
N PRO A 228 29.93 -0.70 29.66
CA PRO A 228 31.29 -0.60 30.18
C PRO A 228 32.34 -0.55 29.07
N ASP A 229 33.51 -0.01 29.40
CA ASP A 229 34.64 0.22 28.48
C ASP A 229 35.21 -1.07 27.84
N THR A 230 34.85 -2.23 28.38
CA THR A 230 35.23 -3.57 27.88
C THR A 230 34.43 -4.03 26.67
N VAL A 231 33.29 -3.42 26.37
CA VAL A 231 32.44 -3.79 25.24
C VAL A 231 32.96 -3.14 23.95
N THR A 232 33.18 -3.96 22.92
CA THR A 232 33.65 -3.52 21.60
C THR A 232 32.59 -3.63 20.50
N GLU A 233 31.48 -4.30 20.77
CA GLU A 233 30.37 -4.53 19.84
C GLU A 233 29.02 -4.47 20.56
N ILE A 234 28.04 -3.77 19.97
CA ILE A 234 26.63 -3.88 20.35
C ILE A 234 25.98 -4.91 19.42
N GLY A 235 25.44 -5.99 20.00
CA GLY A 235 24.83 -7.09 19.26
C GLY A 235 23.62 -6.69 18.40
N ARG A 236 23.27 -7.57 17.45
CA ARG A 236 22.09 -7.42 16.59
C ARG A 236 20.84 -7.25 17.44
N ALA A 237 19.98 -6.30 17.07
CA ALA A 237 18.72 -6.04 17.77
C ALA A 237 18.84 -5.86 19.30
N ALA A 238 20.05 -5.57 19.82
CA ALA A 238 20.31 -5.61 21.26
C ALA A 238 19.35 -4.74 22.06
N PHE A 239 18.95 -3.57 21.54
CA PHE A 239 17.96 -2.67 22.12
C PHE A 239 16.71 -2.50 21.25
N SER A 240 16.42 -3.45 20.35
CA SER A 240 15.22 -3.38 19.50
C SER A 240 13.96 -3.21 20.34
N ASP A 241 13.07 -2.29 19.96
CA ASP A 241 11.81 -2.04 20.64
C ASP A 241 11.95 -1.65 22.13
N ALA A 242 13.13 -1.20 22.57
CA ALA A 242 13.34 -0.63 23.89
C ALA A 242 12.77 0.80 23.96
N THR A 243 11.46 0.90 23.80
CA THR A 243 10.72 2.14 23.51
C THR A 243 10.81 3.22 24.58
N SER A 244 11.25 2.89 25.81
CA SER A 244 11.41 3.87 26.89
C SER A 244 12.82 4.41 27.07
N ILE A 245 13.81 3.86 26.35
CA ILE A 245 15.19 4.32 26.47
C ILE A 245 15.31 5.74 25.92
N THR A 246 15.80 6.65 26.74
CA THR A 246 16.04 8.06 26.38
C THR A 246 17.52 8.36 26.17
N SER A 247 18.42 7.56 26.77
CA SER A 247 19.87 7.72 26.64
C SER A 247 20.62 6.40 26.84
N ILE A 248 21.71 6.25 26.08
CA ILE A 248 22.65 5.12 26.20
C ILE A 248 24.06 5.69 26.19
N SER A 249 24.84 5.39 27.22
CA SER A 249 26.26 5.72 27.28
C SER A 249 27.07 4.59 26.64
N LEU A 250 27.63 4.86 25.47
CA LEU A 250 28.49 3.94 24.73
C LEU A 250 29.97 4.14 25.12
N PRO A 251 30.80 3.09 25.14
CA PRO A 251 32.20 3.17 25.56
C PRO A 251 33.11 3.67 24.43
N GLU A 252 34.19 4.40 24.78
CA GLU A 252 35.18 4.91 23.81
C GLU A 252 35.94 3.81 23.05
N GLY A 253 35.86 2.54 23.49
CA GLY A 253 36.45 1.39 22.79
C GLY A 253 35.55 0.76 21.73
N LEU A 254 34.29 1.19 21.61
CA LEU A 254 33.29 0.57 20.73
C LEU A 254 33.71 0.63 19.25
N GLN A 255 33.61 -0.49 18.53
CA GLN A 255 34.00 -0.60 17.13
C GLN A 255 32.79 -0.81 16.21
N ILE A 256 31.81 -1.62 16.65
CA ILE A 256 30.73 -2.12 15.81
C ILE A 256 29.36 -1.91 16.48
N ILE A 257 28.42 -1.38 15.70
CA ILE A 257 26.98 -1.39 15.99
C ILE A 257 26.31 -2.27 14.93
N GLU A 258 25.74 -3.39 15.36
CA GLU A 258 25.13 -4.39 14.49
C GLU A 258 23.75 -3.96 13.95
N ASN A 259 23.15 -4.84 13.13
CA ASN A 259 21.87 -4.57 12.50
C ASN A 259 20.78 -4.35 13.55
N SER A 260 19.93 -3.34 13.34
CA SER A 260 18.77 -3.07 14.19
C SER A 260 19.08 -2.84 15.68
N SER A 261 20.34 -2.59 16.06
CA SER A 261 20.74 -2.53 17.47
C SER A 261 19.92 -1.55 18.32
N PHE A 262 19.42 -0.44 17.75
CA PHE A 262 18.52 0.52 18.40
C PHE A 262 17.21 0.72 17.62
N TYR A 263 16.79 -0.30 16.87
CA TYR A 263 15.53 -0.26 16.13
C TYR A 263 14.36 0.05 17.06
N ASN A 264 13.47 0.96 16.66
CA ASN A 264 12.26 1.34 17.39
C ASN A 264 12.53 1.80 18.85
N CYS A 265 13.71 2.39 19.10
CA CYS A 265 13.99 3.16 20.32
C CYS A 265 13.31 4.54 20.25
N ILE A 266 11.97 4.56 20.22
CA ILE A 266 11.17 5.77 19.90
C ILE A 266 11.44 6.97 20.83
N SER A 267 11.86 6.73 22.07
CA SER A 267 12.13 7.78 23.06
C SER A 267 13.59 8.25 23.09
N LEU A 268 14.48 7.67 22.27
CA LEU A 268 15.89 8.00 22.26
C LEU A 268 16.09 9.42 21.70
N VAL A 269 16.52 10.35 22.54
CA VAL A 269 16.62 11.78 22.16
C VAL A 269 18.00 12.12 21.58
N ASN A 270 19.04 11.53 22.17
CA ASN A 270 20.43 11.72 21.81
C ASN A 270 21.23 10.45 22.08
N ILE A 271 22.24 10.22 21.24
CA ILE A 271 23.23 9.17 21.42
C ILE A 271 24.57 9.68 20.89
N ASN A 272 25.62 9.52 21.68
CA ASN A 272 26.98 9.89 21.28
C ASN A 272 27.66 8.64 20.72
N ILE A 273 27.90 8.61 19.42
CA ILE A 273 28.64 7.50 18.78
C ILE A 273 30.14 7.76 18.97
N PRO A 274 30.88 6.85 19.63
CA PRO A 274 32.31 7.01 19.86
C PRO A 274 33.10 7.11 18.55
N SER A 275 34.21 7.86 18.57
CA SER A 275 35.02 8.10 17.37
C SER A 275 35.70 6.85 16.79
N THR A 276 35.82 5.80 17.61
CA THR A 276 36.38 4.50 17.27
C THR A 276 35.43 3.59 16.49
N VAL A 277 34.14 3.93 16.43
CA VAL A 277 33.16 3.12 15.68
C VAL A 277 33.47 3.23 14.18
N THR A 278 33.79 2.09 13.56
CA THR A 278 34.06 2.00 12.12
C THR A 278 32.86 1.50 11.33
N THR A 279 31.95 0.78 11.99
CA THR A 279 30.83 0.07 11.34
C THR A 279 29.53 0.31 12.10
N ILE A 280 28.52 0.80 11.38
CA ILE A 280 27.12 0.85 11.83
C ILE A 280 26.30 0.16 10.76
N LYS A 281 25.64 -0.97 11.08
CA LYS A 281 24.94 -1.80 10.09
C LYS A 281 23.51 -1.32 9.84
N ASP A 282 22.76 -2.06 9.02
CA ASP A 282 21.45 -1.66 8.52
C ASP A 282 20.45 -1.48 9.67
N GLN A 283 19.51 -0.54 9.49
CA GLN A 283 18.38 -0.29 10.40
C GLN A 283 18.75 0.05 11.85
N ALA A 284 20.03 0.33 12.15
CA ALA A 284 20.49 0.45 13.54
C ALA A 284 19.76 1.54 14.34
N PHE A 285 19.28 2.62 13.71
CA PHE A 285 18.47 3.67 14.34
C PHE A 285 17.09 3.86 13.68
N GLU A 286 16.62 2.88 12.92
CA GLU A 286 15.30 2.97 12.31
C GLU A 286 14.20 3.10 13.39
N TYR A 287 13.20 3.96 13.16
CA TYR A 287 12.14 4.32 14.12
C TYR A 287 12.63 4.95 15.45
N CYS A 288 13.84 5.52 15.50
CA CYS A 288 14.23 6.41 16.61
C CYS A 288 13.54 7.78 16.48
N GLU A 289 12.22 7.83 16.65
CA GLU A 289 11.39 8.98 16.28
C GLU A 289 11.73 10.28 17.04
N SER A 290 12.21 10.17 18.29
CA SER A 290 12.61 11.32 19.11
C SER A 290 14.05 11.79 18.90
N LEU A 291 14.84 11.10 18.06
CA LEU A 291 16.26 11.41 17.86
C LEU A 291 16.38 12.76 17.15
N THR A 292 16.88 13.77 17.85
CA THR A 292 16.93 15.16 17.33
C THR A 292 18.21 15.47 16.58
N SER A 293 19.32 14.85 16.99
CA SER A 293 20.65 14.98 16.41
C SER A 293 21.50 13.77 16.74
N ILE A 294 22.47 13.47 15.88
CA ILE A 294 23.46 12.41 16.08
C ILE A 294 24.79 12.86 15.45
N THR A 295 25.89 12.62 16.15
CA THR A 295 27.24 12.83 15.59
C THR A 295 27.76 11.50 15.09
N LEU A 296 28.08 11.44 13.79
CA LEU A 296 28.63 10.25 13.16
C LEU A 296 30.17 10.20 13.30
N PRO A 297 30.76 9.01 13.46
CA PRO A 297 32.21 8.86 13.60
C PRO A 297 32.92 9.17 12.28
N LYS A 298 34.08 9.84 12.37
CA LYS A 298 34.83 10.31 11.18
C LYS A 298 35.30 9.18 10.25
N GLY A 299 35.50 7.98 10.79
CA GLY A 299 35.94 6.80 10.05
C GLY A 299 34.83 6.06 9.30
N LEU A 300 33.57 6.46 9.44
CA LEU A 300 32.43 5.79 8.80
C LEU A 300 32.51 5.92 7.27
N THR A 301 32.46 4.80 6.55
CA THR A 301 32.60 4.78 5.10
C THR A 301 31.28 4.72 4.33
N LYS A 302 30.17 4.40 5.02
CA LYS A 302 28.82 4.30 4.43
C LYS A 302 27.74 4.72 5.43
N ILE A 303 26.68 5.32 4.92
CA ILE A 303 25.37 5.33 5.60
C ILE A 303 24.60 4.13 5.06
N THR A 304 24.29 3.17 5.92
CA THR A 304 23.72 1.88 5.56
C THR A 304 22.21 1.93 5.28
N ARG A 305 21.64 0.81 4.82
CA ARG A 305 20.21 0.73 4.46
C ARG A 305 19.35 1.05 5.68
N GLN A 306 18.38 1.94 5.47
CA GLN A 306 17.39 2.36 6.48
C GLN A 306 18.00 2.88 7.80
N LEU A 307 19.28 3.30 7.83
CA LEU A 307 19.99 3.60 9.07
C LEU A 307 19.24 4.58 10.00
N PHE A 308 18.65 5.63 9.43
CA PHE A 308 17.86 6.65 10.12
C PHE A 308 16.41 6.72 9.59
N SER A 309 15.92 5.65 8.96
CA SER A 309 14.53 5.58 8.51
C SER A 309 13.58 5.90 9.67
N ASN A 310 12.58 6.75 9.45
CA ASN A 310 11.62 7.18 10.46
C ASN A 310 12.21 7.89 11.70
N CYS A 311 13.43 8.45 11.64
CA CYS A 311 13.91 9.41 12.63
C CYS A 311 13.20 10.77 12.49
N LYS A 312 11.90 10.80 12.78
CA LYS A 312 10.99 11.91 12.48
C LYS A 312 11.42 13.25 13.10
N SER A 313 12.13 13.24 14.23
CA SER A 313 12.60 14.46 14.90
C SER A 313 14.00 14.93 14.47
N LEU A 314 14.70 14.18 13.60
CA LEU A 314 16.08 14.50 13.21
C LEU A 314 16.08 15.78 12.36
N LYS A 315 16.69 16.86 12.89
CA LYS A 315 16.67 18.18 12.22
C LYS A 315 17.88 18.45 11.35
N LYS A 316 19.04 17.98 11.78
CA LYS A 316 20.32 18.19 11.11
C LYS A 316 21.19 16.95 11.22
N ILE A 317 21.89 16.62 10.13
CA ILE A 317 22.96 15.64 10.15
C ILE A 317 24.14 16.09 9.27
N ILE A 318 25.36 15.78 9.73
CA ILE A 318 26.60 15.99 8.97
C ILE A 318 27.13 14.62 8.59
N ILE A 319 27.20 14.34 7.29
CA ILE A 319 27.72 13.06 6.79
C ILE A 319 29.26 13.14 6.75
N PRO A 320 30.00 12.21 7.40
CA PRO A 320 31.46 12.27 7.46
C PRO A 320 32.15 12.18 6.10
N ASN A 321 33.32 12.83 5.97
CA ASN A 321 34.08 12.90 4.71
C ASN A 321 34.50 11.55 4.12
N ALA A 322 34.62 10.49 4.94
CA ALA A 322 34.98 9.16 4.48
C ALA A 322 33.80 8.40 3.85
N VAL A 323 32.57 8.90 3.98
CA VAL A 323 31.38 8.26 3.43
C VAL A 323 31.35 8.38 1.92
N THR A 324 31.26 7.23 1.24
CA THR A 324 31.16 7.16 -0.23
C THR A 324 29.76 6.82 -0.73
N GLU A 325 28.86 6.36 0.15
CA GLU A 325 27.53 5.84 -0.22
C GLU A 325 26.49 6.13 0.86
N ILE A 326 25.31 6.58 0.43
CA ILE A 326 24.08 6.63 1.22
C ILE A 326 23.15 5.52 0.75
N GLY A 327 22.83 4.58 1.63
CA GLY A 327 22.07 3.37 1.35
C GLY A 327 20.57 3.59 1.12
N GLU A 328 19.91 2.52 0.70
CA GLU A 328 18.47 2.52 0.38
C GLU A 328 17.67 2.98 1.61
N ASP A 329 16.72 3.91 1.39
CA ASP A 329 15.81 4.42 2.41
C ASP A 329 16.48 4.98 3.68
N ALA A 330 17.78 5.31 3.62
CA ALA A 330 18.61 5.65 4.78
C ALA A 330 18.07 6.79 5.66
N PHE A 331 17.42 7.80 5.07
CA PHE A 331 16.74 8.90 5.76
C PHE A 331 15.26 8.98 5.39
N SER A 332 14.66 7.89 4.90
CA SER A 332 13.24 7.88 4.55
C SER A 332 12.39 8.27 5.77
N TYR A 333 11.37 9.10 5.56
CA TYR A 333 10.49 9.62 6.60
C TYR A 333 11.18 10.39 7.74
N CYS A 334 12.41 10.91 7.53
CA CYS A 334 13.00 11.95 8.38
C CYS A 334 12.29 13.30 8.13
N SER A 335 11.02 13.40 8.52
CA SER A 335 10.13 14.49 8.08
C SER A 335 10.53 15.87 8.59
N TYR A 336 11.28 15.98 9.70
CA TYR A 336 11.83 17.24 10.21
C TYR A 336 13.28 17.54 9.76
N LEU A 337 13.87 16.73 8.87
CA LEU A 337 15.22 16.99 8.38
C LEU A 337 15.25 18.27 7.53
N GLU A 338 15.84 19.32 8.09
CA GLU A 338 15.94 20.63 7.42
C GLU A 338 17.29 20.80 6.71
N ASN A 339 18.36 20.26 7.29
CA ASN A 339 19.73 20.46 6.82
C ASN A 339 20.52 19.15 6.82
N ILE A 340 21.08 18.80 5.67
CA ILE A 340 22.05 17.71 5.55
C ILE A 340 23.30 18.21 4.82
N GLU A 341 24.46 17.97 5.42
CA GLU A 341 25.75 18.28 4.81
C GLU A 341 26.31 17.01 4.14
N ILE A 342 26.38 17.04 2.81
CA ILE A 342 26.89 15.95 1.98
C ILE A 342 28.39 16.17 1.69
N PRO A 343 29.27 15.16 1.89
CA PRO A 343 30.70 15.32 1.66
C PRO A 343 31.04 15.31 0.17
N ASP A 344 32.05 16.08 -0.22
CA ASP A 344 32.53 16.19 -1.62
C ASP A 344 33.03 14.86 -2.21
N GLY A 345 33.29 13.84 -1.38
CA GLY A 345 33.71 12.52 -1.80
C GLY A 345 32.57 11.53 -2.06
N LEU A 346 31.30 11.91 -1.81
CA LEU A 346 30.16 11.00 -1.93
C LEU A 346 29.99 10.54 -3.39
N GLN A 347 29.84 9.23 -3.62
CA GLN A 347 29.75 8.66 -4.97
C GLN A 347 28.33 8.22 -5.34
N LYS A 348 27.53 7.77 -4.36
CA LYS A 348 26.22 7.15 -4.59
C LYS A 348 25.18 7.55 -3.56
N ILE A 349 23.96 7.78 -4.04
CA ILE A 349 22.74 7.89 -3.22
C ILE A 349 21.77 6.85 -3.75
N GLU A 350 21.45 5.85 -2.94
CA GLU A 350 20.60 4.73 -3.32
C GLU A 350 19.11 5.10 -3.33
N ARG A 351 18.28 4.16 -3.80
CA ARG A 351 16.83 4.34 -3.92
C ARG A 351 16.22 4.86 -2.62
N GLY A 352 15.36 5.87 -2.72
CA GLY A 352 14.50 6.33 -1.63
C GLY A 352 15.18 6.98 -0.43
N SER A 353 16.49 7.30 -0.50
CA SER A 353 17.25 7.74 0.67
C SER A 353 16.68 8.97 1.39
N PHE A 354 15.92 9.86 0.74
CA PHE A 354 15.26 11.03 1.36
C PHE A 354 13.74 11.07 1.11
N ILE A 355 13.08 9.92 0.90
CA ILE A 355 11.62 9.85 0.76
C ILE A 355 10.95 10.56 1.94
N ASN A 356 9.97 11.44 1.67
CA ASN A 356 9.20 12.16 2.68
C ASN A 356 10.05 12.93 3.71
N CYS A 357 11.23 13.42 3.32
CA CYS A 357 11.94 14.47 4.06
C CYS A 357 11.24 15.83 3.86
N GLU A 358 10.03 15.96 4.40
CA GLU A 358 9.09 17.06 4.12
C GLU A 358 9.63 18.46 4.42
N LYS A 359 10.55 18.60 5.40
CA LYS A 359 11.17 19.88 5.78
C LYS A 359 12.48 20.19 5.07
N LEU A 360 12.98 19.31 4.20
CA LEU A 360 14.23 19.53 3.48
C LEU A 360 14.02 20.62 2.42
N LYS A 361 14.61 21.80 2.66
CA LYS A 361 14.41 22.99 1.78
C LYS A 361 15.39 23.06 0.62
N SER A 362 16.61 22.58 0.85
CA SER A 362 17.73 22.61 -0.09
C SER A 362 18.74 21.53 0.28
N ILE A 363 19.41 20.97 -0.72
CA ILE A 363 20.49 20.01 -0.56
C ILE A 363 21.55 20.26 -1.62
N TYR A 364 22.83 20.23 -1.22
CA TYR A 364 23.95 20.28 -2.15
C TYR A 364 24.35 18.85 -2.53
N LEU A 365 24.40 18.56 -3.84
CA LEU A 365 24.87 17.29 -4.38
C LEU A 365 26.19 17.51 -5.12
N PRO A 366 27.34 17.00 -4.63
CA PRO A 366 28.63 17.18 -5.29
C PRO A 366 28.74 16.38 -6.61
N ASN A 367 29.59 16.87 -7.51
CA ASN A 367 29.82 16.25 -8.84
C ASN A 367 30.54 14.89 -8.79
N SER A 368 31.06 14.49 -7.62
CA SER A 368 31.58 13.14 -7.37
C SER A 368 30.49 12.07 -7.45
N ILE A 369 29.22 12.45 -7.26
CA ILE A 369 28.08 11.55 -7.32
C ILE A 369 27.85 11.13 -8.77
N ASN A 370 27.94 9.82 -9.01
CA ASN A 370 27.69 9.20 -10.32
C ASN A 370 26.36 8.43 -10.38
N TYR A 371 25.68 8.28 -9.25
CA TYR A 371 24.42 7.56 -9.15
C TYR A 371 23.49 8.19 -8.10
N VAL A 372 22.27 8.50 -8.52
CA VAL A 372 21.15 8.97 -7.67
C VAL A 372 19.95 8.09 -8.01
N GLY A 373 19.58 7.19 -7.10
CA GLY A 373 18.54 6.19 -7.33
C GLY A 373 17.13 6.77 -7.52
N GLY A 374 16.16 5.88 -7.78
CA GLY A 374 14.75 6.26 -7.90
C GLY A 374 14.17 6.75 -6.57
N ALA A 375 13.15 7.59 -6.64
CA ALA A 375 12.41 8.13 -5.49
C ALA A 375 13.25 8.87 -4.42
N VAL A 376 14.52 9.22 -4.70
CA VAL A 376 15.42 9.79 -3.67
C VAL A 376 14.83 11.01 -2.98
N PHE A 377 14.13 11.91 -3.69
CA PHE A 377 13.48 13.10 -3.13
C PHE A 377 11.95 13.04 -3.22
N ASN A 378 11.35 11.85 -3.40
CA ASN A 378 9.90 11.71 -3.43
C ASN A 378 9.29 12.27 -2.13
N GLY A 379 8.28 13.14 -2.23
CA GLY A 379 7.62 13.74 -1.07
C GLY A 379 8.46 14.78 -0.30
N CYS A 380 9.61 15.24 -0.82
CA CYS A 380 10.35 16.39 -0.27
C CYS A 380 9.59 17.71 -0.53
N SER A 381 8.45 17.87 0.12
CA SER A 381 7.46 18.90 -0.17
C SER A 381 7.94 20.33 0.07
N SER A 382 8.97 20.56 0.91
CA SER A 382 9.60 21.88 1.09
C SER A 382 10.77 22.18 0.15
N LEU A 383 11.22 21.22 -0.68
CA LEU A 383 12.34 21.42 -1.58
C LEU A 383 11.96 22.43 -2.67
N THR A 384 12.71 23.53 -2.78
CA THR A 384 12.35 24.64 -3.69
C THR A 384 13.18 24.67 -4.97
N SER A 385 14.43 24.22 -4.89
CA SER A 385 15.36 24.09 -6.03
C SER A 385 16.44 23.06 -5.72
N ILE A 386 17.02 22.48 -6.77
CA ILE A 386 18.13 21.54 -6.67
C ILE A 386 19.02 21.60 -7.91
N VAL A 387 20.32 21.46 -7.69
CA VAL A 387 21.33 21.31 -8.74
C VAL A 387 21.78 19.85 -8.73
N LEU A 388 21.60 19.17 -9.86
CA LEU A 388 21.98 17.76 -10.00
C LEU A 388 23.46 17.62 -10.39
N PRO A 389 24.15 16.54 -9.96
CA PRO A 389 25.52 16.25 -10.36
C PRO A 389 25.70 16.21 -11.89
N SER A 390 26.77 16.81 -12.40
CA SER A 390 26.95 17.05 -13.83
C SER A 390 27.11 15.79 -14.69
N ASN A 391 27.41 14.64 -14.07
CA ASN A 391 27.74 13.38 -14.75
C ASN A 391 26.56 12.42 -14.86
N LEU A 392 25.38 12.76 -14.33
CA LEU A 392 24.23 11.86 -14.42
C LEU A 392 23.72 11.74 -15.86
N THR A 393 23.43 10.51 -16.28
CA THR A 393 22.87 10.19 -17.59
C THR A 393 21.38 9.86 -17.53
N GLU A 394 20.87 9.50 -16.36
CA GLU A 394 19.45 9.16 -16.15
C GLU A 394 18.92 9.80 -14.87
N LEU A 395 17.68 10.30 -14.93
CA LEU A 395 16.86 10.54 -13.74
C LEU A 395 15.98 9.32 -13.53
N TYR A 396 16.17 8.59 -12.44
CA TYR A 396 15.40 7.39 -12.15
C TYR A 396 13.96 7.70 -11.72
N ASN A 397 13.09 6.69 -11.82
CA ASN A 397 11.66 6.84 -11.59
C ASN A 397 11.33 7.49 -10.24
N TYR A 398 10.29 8.33 -10.20
CA TYR A 398 9.75 9.01 -9.01
C TYR A 398 10.71 9.98 -8.31
N LEU A 399 11.87 10.33 -8.89
CA LEU A 399 12.96 11.07 -8.22
C LEU A 399 12.49 12.32 -7.44
N PHE A 400 11.59 13.12 -8.01
CA PHE A 400 11.01 14.33 -7.40
C PHE A 400 9.48 14.27 -7.31
N GLU A 401 8.87 13.08 -7.34
CA GLU A 401 7.42 12.96 -7.20
C GLU A 401 6.93 13.67 -5.93
N ASP A 402 5.82 14.40 -6.02
CA ASP A 402 5.21 15.15 -4.91
C ASP A 402 6.14 16.19 -4.24
N CYS A 403 7.20 16.65 -4.93
CA CYS A 403 7.95 17.86 -4.57
C CYS A 403 7.14 19.13 -4.90
N ILE A 404 6.03 19.34 -4.19
CA ILE A 404 5.00 20.32 -4.55
C ILE A 404 5.48 21.78 -4.61
N ASN A 405 6.54 22.15 -3.88
CA ASN A 405 7.14 23.49 -3.85
C ASN A 405 8.37 23.63 -4.77
N LEU A 406 8.74 22.60 -5.53
CA LEU A 406 9.89 22.64 -6.43
C LEU A 406 9.59 23.57 -7.60
N THR A 407 10.34 24.67 -7.70
CA THR A 407 10.11 25.72 -8.70
C THR A 407 11.06 25.64 -9.90
N SER A 408 12.25 25.07 -9.70
CA SER A 408 13.29 24.92 -10.73
C SER A 408 14.22 23.75 -10.42
N VAL A 409 14.71 23.10 -11.48
CA VAL A 409 15.70 22.02 -11.41
C VAL A 409 16.73 22.23 -12.51
N GLN A 410 18.01 22.25 -12.13
CA GLN A 410 19.10 22.31 -13.11
C GLN A 410 19.48 20.90 -13.54
N LEU A 411 19.05 20.51 -14.74
CA LEU A 411 19.34 19.21 -15.33
C LEU A 411 20.79 19.13 -15.87
N PRO A 412 21.47 17.98 -15.71
CA PRO A 412 22.85 17.82 -16.17
C PRO A 412 22.92 17.72 -17.69
N LYS A 413 23.99 18.27 -18.29
CA LYS A 413 24.14 18.29 -19.75
C LYS A 413 24.29 16.90 -20.39
N SER A 414 24.78 15.93 -19.62
CA SER A 414 24.95 14.52 -20.04
C SER A 414 23.66 13.70 -19.97
N LEU A 415 22.54 14.29 -19.52
CA LEU A 415 21.30 13.56 -19.32
C LEU A 415 20.74 13.01 -20.65
N THR A 416 20.50 11.70 -20.71
CA THR A 416 19.90 11.01 -21.85
C THR A 416 18.45 10.58 -21.60
N THR A 417 18.07 10.34 -20.34
CA THR A 417 16.76 9.77 -19.98
C THR A 417 16.12 10.47 -18.80
N ILE A 418 14.86 10.87 -18.94
CA ILE A 418 13.98 11.29 -17.83
C ILE A 418 13.02 10.13 -17.53
N GLY A 419 13.16 9.55 -16.34
CA GLY A 419 12.39 8.40 -15.87
C GLY A 419 10.89 8.65 -15.67
N GLU A 420 10.17 7.59 -15.33
CA GLU A 420 8.72 7.64 -15.10
C GLU A 420 8.42 8.47 -13.84
N TYR A 421 7.37 9.29 -13.89
CA TYR A 421 6.89 10.06 -12.74
C TYR A 421 7.94 10.98 -12.07
N VAL A 422 9.06 11.30 -12.73
CA VAL A 422 10.18 12.06 -12.12
C VAL A 422 9.72 13.38 -11.51
N PHE A 423 8.89 14.16 -12.20
CA PHE A 423 8.32 15.42 -11.70
C PHE A 423 6.80 15.30 -11.46
N TYR A 424 6.30 14.09 -11.19
CA TYR A 424 4.88 13.88 -10.94
C TYR A 424 4.40 14.78 -9.79
N LYS A 425 3.35 15.57 -10.04
CA LYS A 425 2.80 16.54 -9.08
C LYS A 425 3.80 17.55 -8.51
N CYS A 426 4.90 17.85 -9.21
CA CYS A 426 5.72 19.04 -8.95
C CYS A 426 4.95 20.33 -9.30
N SER A 427 3.90 20.63 -8.53
CA SER A 427 2.85 21.57 -8.93
C SER A 427 3.31 23.02 -9.03
N SER A 428 4.43 23.37 -8.38
CA SER A 428 5.06 24.70 -8.44
C SER A 428 6.12 24.85 -9.53
N LEU A 429 6.45 23.79 -10.28
CA LEU A 429 7.47 23.84 -11.32
C LEU A 429 6.98 24.73 -12.46
N THR A 430 7.66 25.85 -12.71
CA THR A 430 7.21 26.85 -13.70
C THR A 430 7.92 26.73 -15.05
N ASN A 431 9.19 26.30 -15.02
CA ASN A 431 10.03 26.12 -16.19
C ASN A 431 11.02 24.98 -15.96
N ILE A 432 11.35 24.28 -17.03
CA ILE A 432 12.42 23.28 -17.05
C ILE A 432 13.07 23.26 -18.43
N THR A 433 14.40 23.26 -18.46
CA THR A 433 15.16 23.13 -19.72
C THR A 433 15.61 21.69 -19.88
N ILE A 434 15.06 20.99 -20.86
CA ILE A 434 15.48 19.63 -21.21
C ILE A 434 16.82 19.73 -21.96
N PRO A 435 17.90 19.05 -21.53
CA PRO A 435 19.19 19.06 -22.22
C PRO A 435 19.14 18.42 -23.62
N ASN A 436 20.03 18.85 -24.51
CA ASN A 436 20.09 18.37 -25.90
C ASN A 436 20.39 16.87 -26.05
N GLU A 437 21.01 16.23 -25.06
CA GLU A 437 21.35 14.80 -25.11
C GLU A 437 20.18 13.89 -24.68
N VAL A 438 19.08 14.46 -24.19
CA VAL A 438 17.90 13.67 -23.82
C VAL A 438 17.28 13.03 -25.06
N THR A 439 17.15 11.71 -25.02
CA THR A 439 16.52 10.89 -26.06
C THR A 439 15.16 10.36 -25.62
N HIS A 440 14.93 10.17 -24.33
CA HIS A 440 13.73 9.52 -23.81
C HIS A 440 13.11 10.28 -22.63
N ILE A 441 11.80 10.57 -22.73
CA ILE A 441 10.96 11.13 -21.66
C ILE A 441 9.86 10.11 -21.37
N LYS A 442 9.98 9.40 -20.23
CA LYS A 442 9.11 8.27 -19.89
C LYS A 442 7.75 8.70 -19.33
N GLN A 443 6.87 7.72 -19.18
CA GLN A 443 5.47 7.90 -18.80
C GLN A 443 5.28 8.85 -17.61
N SER A 444 4.33 9.77 -17.74
CA SER A 444 3.93 10.72 -16.69
C SER A 444 5.04 11.60 -16.09
N ALA A 445 6.19 11.75 -16.75
CA ALA A 445 7.33 12.49 -16.20
C ALA A 445 7.01 13.91 -15.70
N PHE A 446 6.07 14.63 -16.32
CA PHE A 446 5.62 15.97 -15.91
C PHE A 446 4.13 16.02 -15.52
N THR A 447 3.47 14.87 -15.32
CA THR A 447 2.04 14.87 -14.99
C THR A 447 1.77 15.66 -13.72
N GLY A 448 0.81 16.58 -13.76
CA GLY A 448 0.46 17.41 -12.62
C GLY A 448 1.46 18.53 -12.28
N CYS A 449 2.41 18.86 -13.16
CA CYS A 449 3.18 20.11 -13.11
C CYS A 449 2.27 21.30 -13.43
N LYS A 450 1.35 21.63 -12.52
CA LYS A 450 0.22 22.54 -12.75
C LYS A 450 0.64 23.94 -13.18
N ASN A 451 1.80 24.42 -12.72
CA ASN A 451 2.32 25.76 -13.01
C ASN A 451 3.33 25.79 -14.16
N LEU A 452 3.59 24.67 -14.85
CA LEU A 452 4.52 24.65 -15.98
C LEU A 452 3.92 25.44 -17.15
N ILE A 453 4.60 26.51 -17.57
CA ILE A 453 4.08 27.46 -18.56
C ILE A 453 4.46 27.04 -19.98
N ASN A 454 5.74 26.75 -20.21
CA ASN A 454 6.25 26.39 -21.52
C ASN A 454 7.26 25.23 -21.38
N ILE A 455 7.36 24.41 -22.41
CA ILE A 455 8.41 23.38 -22.49
C ILE A 455 8.96 23.26 -23.91
N PHE A 456 10.27 23.11 -24.02
CA PHE A 456 10.98 22.93 -25.28
C PHE A 456 11.50 21.49 -25.40
N ILE A 457 11.20 20.82 -26.52
CA ILE A 457 11.64 19.46 -26.85
C ILE A 457 12.90 19.53 -27.73
N PRO A 458 14.08 19.11 -27.23
CA PRO A 458 15.34 19.21 -27.97
C PRO A 458 15.45 18.27 -29.17
N LYS A 459 16.45 18.54 -30.03
CA LYS A 459 16.70 17.81 -31.29
C LYS A 459 16.87 16.29 -31.18
N ASN A 460 17.37 15.78 -30.04
CA ASN A 460 17.66 14.36 -29.90
C ASN A 460 16.55 13.58 -29.19
N VAL A 461 15.44 14.21 -28.77
CA VAL A 461 14.32 13.47 -28.16
C VAL A 461 13.68 12.57 -29.22
N GLU A 462 13.78 11.26 -29.00
CA GLU A 462 13.28 10.20 -29.88
C GLU A 462 11.94 9.65 -29.40
N ARG A 463 11.71 9.64 -28.08
CA ARG A 463 10.51 9.06 -27.47
C ARG A 463 9.98 9.91 -26.31
N ILE A 464 8.71 10.30 -26.43
CA ILE A 464 7.85 10.89 -25.41
C ILE A 464 6.72 9.89 -25.18
N GLU A 465 6.63 9.34 -23.97
CA GLU A 465 5.64 8.32 -23.62
C GLU A 465 4.30 8.92 -23.18
N ASP A 466 3.39 8.05 -22.75
CA ASP A 466 2.02 8.43 -22.43
C ASP A 466 1.93 9.35 -21.22
N TYR A 467 0.93 10.24 -21.27
CA TYR A 467 0.53 11.15 -20.19
C TYR A 467 1.60 12.14 -19.73
N VAL A 468 2.75 12.26 -20.38
CA VAL A 468 3.87 13.12 -19.93
C VAL A 468 3.43 14.52 -19.48
N PHE A 469 2.48 15.15 -20.18
CA PHE A 469 1.98 16.50 -19.87
C PHE A 469 0.53 16.54 -19.32
N LYS A 470 -0.03 15.41 -18.87
CA LYS A 470 -1.39 15.37 -18.31
C LYS A 470 -1.47 16.28 -17.06
N GLY A 471 -2.50 17.12 -16.95
CA GLY A 471 -2.64 18.03 -15.79
C GLY A 471 -1.60 19.16 -15.71
N CYS A 472 -0.85 19.46 -16.77
CA CYS A 472 -0.04 20.68 -16.89
C CYS A 472 -0.96 21.88 -17.19
N LEU A 473 -1.72 22.32 -16.18
CA LEU A 473 -2.87 23.22 -16.35
C LEU A 473 -2.52 24.64 -16.80
N MET A 474 -1.28 25.10 -16.66
CA MET A 474 -0.79 26.42 -17.08
C MET A 474 0.02 26.38 -18.39
N LEU A 475 0.10 25.22 -19.05
CA LEU A 475 0.94 25.08 -20.24
C LEU A 475 0.32 25.83 -21.42
N GLU A 476 1.05 26.83 -21.92
CA GLU A 476 0.70 27.71 -23.03
C GLU A 476 1.30 27.25 -24.36
N SER A 477 2.50 26.66 -24.33
CA SER A 477 3.19 26.16 -25.53
C SER A 477 4.09 24.95 -25.25
N ILE A 478 4.19 24.07 -26.25
CA ILE A 478 5.18 23.02 -26.38
C ILE A 478 5.91 23.24 -27.70
N ASP A 479 7.15 23.73 -27.62
CA ASP A 479 7.98 23.99 -28.79
C ASP A 479 8.95 22.83 -29.04
N VAL A 480 9.30 22.59 -30.30
CA VAL A 480 10.21 21.52 -30.69
C VAL A 480 11.36 22.07 -31.53
N ASP A 481 12.59 21.60 -31.29
CA ASP A 481 13.74 21.92 -32.14
C ASP A 481 13.45 21.53 -33.59
N LYS A 482 13.68 22.44 -34.54
CA LYS A 482 13.46 22.20 -35.98
C LYS A 482 14.19 20.97 -36.53
N ASN A 483 15.32 20.59 -35.91
CA ASN A 483 16.14 19.45 -36.29
C ASN A 483 15.73 18.15 -35.58
N ASN A 484 14.74 18.18 -34.69
CA ASN A 484 14.19 16.96 -34.11
C ASN A 484 13.63 16.07 -35.23
N LYS A 485 13.96 14.77 -35.19
CA LYS A 485 13.61 13.79 -36.23
C LYS A 485 12.28 13.08 -35.99
N HIS A 486 11.71 13.18 -34.79
CA HIS A 486 10.56 12.41 -34.32
C HIS A 486 9.34 13.29 -34.00
N TYR A 487 9.56 14.55 -33.67
CA TYR A 487 8.54 15.50 -33.25
C TYR A 487 8.62 16.81 -34.04
N SER A 488 7.50 17.53 -34.02
CA SER A 488 7.39 18.90 -34.53
C SER A 488 6.43 19.69 -33.65
N SER A 489 6.50 21.01 -33.68
CA SER A 489 5.46 21.87 -33.13
C SER A 489 4.93 22.82 -34.20
N SER A 490 3.64 23.13 -34.09
CA SER A 490 2.99 24.17 -34.87
C SER A 490 2.23 25.06 -33.90
N ASP A 491 2.63 26.32 -33.80
CA ASP A 491 2.01 27.31 -32.89
C ASP A 491 1.89 26.79 -31.43
N GLY A 492 2.95 26.17 -30.93
CA GLY A 492 3.02 25.60 -29.58
C GLY A 492 2.25 24.28 -29.38
N VAL A 493 1.63 23.70 -30.41
CA VAL A 493 0.98 22.37 -30.33
C VAL A 493 1.97 21.28 -30.69
N LEU A 494 2.07 20.25 -29.84
CA LEU A 494 2.98 19.12 -30.03
C LEU A 494 2.41 18.09 -31.01
N LEU A 495 3.21 17.76 -32.02
CA LEU A 495 2.91 16.82 -33.09
C LEU A 495 4.06 15.81 -33.23
N ASN A 496 3.81 14.66 -33.84
CA ASN A 496 4.90 13.85 -34.40
C ASN A 496 5.57 14.58 -35.58
N LYS A 497 6.69 14.05 -36.09
CA LYS A 497 7.50 14.74 -37.11
C LYS A 497 6.73 15.06 -38.38
N ASP A 498 5.92 14.10 -38.84
CA ASP A 498 5.14 14.22 -40.08
C ASP A 498 3.82 14.99 -39.89
N ALA A 499 3.57 15.53 -38.69
CA ALA A 499 2.32 16.19 -38.29
C ALA A 499 1.05 15.34 -38.54
N THR A 500 1.18 14.00 -38.52
CA THR A 500 0.07 13.05 -38.68
C THR A 500 -0.58 12.65 -37.37
N VAL A 501 0.05 12.94 -36.22
CA VAL A 501 -0.48 12.65 -34.89
C VAL A 501 -0.39 13.92 -34.03
N LEU A 502 -1.54 14.40 -33.55
CA LEU A 502 -1.60 15.45 -32.53
C LEU A 502 -1.42 14.81 -31.16
N MET A 503 -0.26 15.10 -30.54
CA MET A 503 0.13 14.49 -29.28
C MET A 503 -0.41 15.28 -28.09
N LYS A 504 -0.27 16.61 -28.11
CA LYS A 504 -0.73 17.47 -27.02
C LYS A 504 -1.01 18.90 -27.47
N TYR A 505 -2.23 19.34 -27.21
CA TYR A 505 -2.64 20.74 -27.18
C TYR A 505 -2.38 21.31 -25.78
N PRO A 506 -1.69 22.48 -25.65
CA PRO A 506 -1.43 23.09 -24.35
C PRO A 506 -2.74 23.58 -23.68
N PRO A 507 -3.09 23.11 -22.47
CA PRO A 507 -4.37 23.41 -21.83
C PRO A 507 -4.66 24.90 -21.58
N ASN A 508 -3.63 25.72 -21.42
CA ASN A 508 -3.72 27.16 -21.16
C ASN A 508 -3.43 28.02 -22.40
N LYS A 509 -3.24 27.42 -23.59
CA LYS A 509 -3.13 28.18 -24.84
C LYS A 509 -4.35 29.09 -25.02
N ALA A 510 -4.12 30.32 -25.48
CA ALA A 510 -5.12 31.38 -25.49
C ALA A 510 -6.23 31.18 -26.54
N ASP A 511 -6.01 30.33 -27.54
CA ASP A 511 -6.93 30.18 -28.66
C ASP A 511 -8.31 29.68 -28.20
N GLU A 512 -9.36 30.34 -28.70
CA GLU A 512 -10.74 29.89 -28.51
C GLU A 512 -11.17 28.87 -29.56
N ILE A 513 -10.52 28.86 -30.74
CA ILE A 513 -10.88 27.97 -31.84
C ILE A 513 -9.60 27.30 -32.34
N TYR A 514 -9.64 25.98 -32.47
CA TYR A 514 -8.53 25.21 -33.02
C TYR A 514 -8.98 24.36 -34.20
N ASN A 515 -8.28 24.52 -35.33
CA ASN A 515 -8.46 23.69 -36.52
C ASN A 515 -7.41 22.58 -36.50
N VAL A 516 -7.85 21.34 -36.37
CA VAL A 516 -6.97 20.17 -36.53
C VAL A 516 -6.53 20.15 -37.99
N GLY A 517 -5.24 20.42 -38.25
CA GLY A 517 -4.74 20.61 -39.61
C GLY A 517 -4.92 19.38 -40.51
N ASP A 518 -5.02 19.60 -41.82
CA ASP A 518 -5.38 18.57 -42.82
C ASP A 518 -4.39 17.39 -42.89
N HIS A 519 -3.19 17.51 -42.32
CA HIS A 519 -2.20 16.43 -42.32
C HIS A 519 -2.38 15.46 -41.14
N VAL A 520 -3.12 15.88 -40.11
CA VAL A 520 -3.38 15.08 -38.91
C VAL A 520 -4.33 13.94 -39.24
N LYS A 521 -3.92 12.73 -38.89
CA LYS A 521 -4.71 11.50 -39.00
C LYS A 521 -5.24 11.05 -37.64
N HIS A 522 -4.44 11.22 -36.58
CA HIS A 522 -4.77 10.70 -35.25
C HIS A 522 -4.74 11.79 -34.17
N LEU A 523 -5.72 11.75 -33.25
CA LEU A 523 -5.72 12.52 -32.00
C LEU A 523 -5.40 11.58 -30.84
N ASN A 524 -4.23 11.75 -30.21
CA ASN A 524 -3.78 10.87 -29.14
C ASN A 524 -4.62 11.02 -27.87
N SER A 525 -4.63 10.00 -26.99
CA SER A 525 -5.30 10.11 -25.70
C SER A 525 -4.83 11.34 -24.93
N TYR A 526 -5.77 12.05 -24.30
CA TYR A 526 -5.52 13.29 -23.55
C TYR A 526 -4.97 14.47 -24.36
N SER A 527 -4.99 14.42 -25.70
CA SER A 527 -4.39 15.46 -26.52
C SER A 527 -5.06 16.83 -26.34
N PHE A 528 -6.36 16.88 -26.05
CA PHE A 528 -7.13 18.11 -25.73
C PHE A 528 -7.70 18.07 -24.31
N ASN A 529 -7.02 17.43 -23.35
CA ASN A 529 -7.52 17.39 -21.98
C ASN A 529 -7.24 18.70 -21.21
N ASP A 530 -8.10 19.02 -20.24
CA ASP A 530 -8.01 20.18 -19.34
C ASP A 530 -8.01 21.56 -20.04
N CYS A 531 -8.45 21.66 -21.30
CA CYS A 531 -8.41 22.92 -22.05
C CYS A 531 -9.28 23.98 -21.36
N LYS A 532 -8.68 25.15 -21.10
CA LYS A 532 -9.32 26.25 -20.34
C LYS A 532 -9.97 27.31 -21.21
N ASN A 533 -9.39 27.58 -22.38
CA ASN A 533 -9.82 28.66 -23.26
C ASN A 533 -10.48 28.15 -24.54
N LEU A 534 -10.22 26.89 -24.90
CA LEU A 534 -10.65 26.31 -26.17
C LEU A 534 -12.16 26.07 -26.18
N LYS A 535 -12.87 26.76 -27.08
CA LYS A 535 -14.32 26.79 -27.23
C LYS A 535 -14.82 25.91 -28.38
N GLU A 536 -14.08 25.88 -29.48
CA GLU A 536 -14.42 25.09 -30.66
C GLU A 536 -13.20 24.33 -31.21
N ILE A 537 -13.44 23.08 -31.60
CA ILE A 537 -12.47 22.25 -32.33
C ILE A 537 -13.08 21.85 -33.66
N PHE A 538 -12.35 22.10 -34.75
CA PHE A 538 -12.68 21.58 -36.08
C PHE A 538 -11.79 20.38 -36.42
N ILE A 539 -12.41 19.25 -36.74
CA ILE A 539 -11.77 17.99 -37.12
C ILE A 539 -11.71 17.89 -38.65
N ALA A 540 -10.50 17.91 -39.22
CA ALA A 540 -10.31 17.82 -40.67
C ALA A 540 -10.71 16.46 -41.29
N ALA A 541 -10.86 16.44 -42.62
CA ALA A 541 -11.30 15.28 -43.39
C ALA A 541 -10.40 14.03 -43.21
N ASN A 542 -9.11 14.22 -42.99
CA ASN A 542 -8.12 13.13 -42.92
C ASN A 542 -8.00 12.48 -41.54
N VAL A 543 -8.69 12.99 -40.52
CA VAL A 543 -8.66 12.38 -39.18
C VAL A 543 -9.43 11.07 -39.21
N SER A 544 -8.70 9.96 -39.02
CA SER A 544 -9.22 8.60 -39.07
C SER A 544 -9.23 7.90 -37.72
N LYS A 545 -8.56 8.47 -36.70
CA LYS A 545 -8.55 7.91 -35.35
C LYS A 545 -8.59 9.00 -34.27
N ILE A 546 -9.56 8.87 -33.37
CA ILE A 546 -9.66 9.62 -32.11
C ILE A 546 -9.54 8.57 -31.00
N TYR A 547 -8.51 8.70 -30.16
CA TYR A 547 -8.29 7.79 -29.03
C TYR A 547 -9.11 8.21 -27.80
N ASP A 548 -9.04 7.41 -26.72
CA ASP A 548 -9.87 7.62 -25.54
C ASP A 548 -9.43 8.88 -24.77
N ASN A 549 -10.38 9.54 -24.09
CA ASN A 549 -10.14 10.69 -23.22
C ASN A 549 -9.48 11.91 -23.89
N VAL A 550 -9.55 12.01 -25.22
CA VAL A 550 -9.00 13.16 -25.98
C VAL A 550 -9.50 14.50 -25.42
N PHE A 551 -10.76 14.60 -25.03
CA PHE A 551 -11.42 15.85 -24.60
C PHE A 551 -11.71 15.91 -23.09
N GLU A 552 -11.05 15.09 -22.27
CA GLU A 552 -11.36 14.98 -20.83
C GLU A 552 -11.15 16.31 -20.09
N ASN A 553 -12.12 16.72 -19.27
CA ASN A 553 -12.07 17.92 -18.40
C ASN A 553 -11.92 19.25 -19.15
N SER A 554 -12.27 19.30 -20.44
CA SER A 554 -12.23 20.51 -21.26
C SER A 554 -13.54 21.28 -21.18
N LYS A 555 -13.77 21.86 -19.99
CA LYS A 555 -15.03 22.53 -19.59
C LYS A 555 -15.37 23.77 -20.41
N SER A 556 -14.41 24.37 -21.11
CA SER A 556 -14.64 25.52 -22.00
C SER A 556 -15.15 25.10 -23.38
N LEU A 557 -15.08 23.82 -23.73
CA LEU A 557 -15.40 23.34 -25.07
C LEU A 557 -16.91 23.31 -25.28
N PHE A 558 -17.42 24.18 -26.15
CA PHE A 558 -18.83 24.30 -26.51
C PHE A 558 -19.23 23.44 -27.70
N LYS A 559 -18.29 23.22 -28.63
CA LYS A 559 -18.60 22.64 -29.93
C LYS A 559 -17.42 21.85 -30.51
N ILE A 560 -17.72 20.70 -31.10
CA ILE A 560 -16.80 19.98 -31.98
C ILE A 560 -17.47 19.87 -33.35
N THR A 561 -16.79 20.34 -34.39
CA THR A 561 -17.23 20.26 -35.78
C THR A 561 -16.32 19.33 -36.58
N VAL A 562 -16.86 18.69 -37.61
CA VAL A 562 -16.11 17.77 -38.46
C VAL A 562 -16.31 18.15 -39.92
N ASP A 563 -15.25 18.09 -40.73
CA ASP A 563 -15.31 18.27 -42.17
C ASP A 563 -16.31 17.29 -42.81
N ASN A 564 -17.14 17.77 -43.74
CA ASN A 564 -18.17 16.96 -44.40
C ASN A 564 -17.58 15.77 -45.20
N ASN A 565 -16.34 15.90 -45.66
CA ASN A 565 -15.62 14.85 -46.39
C ASN A 565 -14.93 13.84 -45.47
N ASN A 566 -14.97 14.00 -44.14
CA ASN A 566 -14.38 13.01 -43.24
C ASN A 566 -15.15 11.67 -43.37
N GLU A 567 -14.43 10.58 -43.62
CA GLU A 567 -15.01 9.26 -43.85
C GLU A 567 -15.36 8.51 -42.55
N ASN A 568 -14.78 8.91 -41.42
CA ASN A 568 -14.84 8.17 -40.14
C ASN A 568 -15.71 8.85 -39.09
N TYR A 569 -15.83 10.17 -39.16
CA TYR A 569 -16.50 11.00 -38.16
C TYR A 569 -17.46 12.00 -38.81
N GLU A 570 -18.42 12.46 -38.03
CA GLU A 570 -19.25 13.61 -38.37
C GLU A 570 -19.67 14.35 -37.10
N SER A 571 -20.19 15.56 -37.25
CA SER A 571 -20.75 16.33 -36.14
C SER A 571 -22.22 16.66 -36.36
N ASP A 572 -23.01 16.61 -35.29
CA ASP A 572 -24.42 17.01 -35.29
C ASP A 572 -24.64 18.09 -34.22
N TYR A 573 -24.99 19.31 -34.65
CA TYR A 573 -25.14 20.48 -33.74
C TYR A 573 -23.95 20.68 -32.78
N GLY A 574 -22.74 20.31 -33.20
CA GLY A 574 -21.53 20.45 -32.39
C GLY A 574 -21.19 19.27 -31.49
N VAL A 575 -21.94 18.19 -31.57
CA VAL A 575 -21.68 16.93 -30.87
C VAL A 575 -20.95 15.99 -31.83
N LEU A 576 -19.90 15.33 -31.34
CA LEU A 576 -19.04 14.47 -32.15
C LEU A 576 -19.58 13.04 -32.21
N PHE A 577 -19.67 12.49 -33.42
CA PHE A 577 -20.08 11.11 -33.69
C PHE A 577 -19.10 10.39 -34.61
N THR A 578 -19.16 9.06 -34.62
CA THR A 578 -18.69 8.26 -35.76
C THR A 578 -19.59 8.48 -36.98
N LYS A 579 -19.10 8.13 -38.17
CA LYS A 579 -19.82 8.31 -39.43
C LYS A 579 -21.20 7.63 -39.40
N ASN A 580 -22.15 8.25 -40.09
CA ASN A 580 -23.58 7.96 -40.08
C ASN A 580 -24.25 8.15 -38.70
N LYS A 581 -23.62 8.89 -37.79
CA LYS A 581 -24.03 9.05 -36.38
C LYS A 581 -24.26 7.70 -35.69
N ALA A 582 -23.42 6.70 -36.00
CA ALA A 582 -23.58 5.36 -35.46
C ALA A 582 -23.32 5.34 -33.95
N ASP A 583 -22.27 6.04 -33.49
CA ASP A 583 -21.89 6.13 -32.09
C ASP A 583 -21.62 7.58 -31.69
N LEU A 584 -22.17 8.01 -30.55
CA LEU A 584 -21.86 9.31 -29.95
C LEU A 584 -20.53 9.21 -29.21
N ILE A 585 -19.54 10.00 -29.64
CA ILE A 585 -18.19 9.99 -29.09
C ILE A 585 -18.08 10.99 -27.93
N LYS A 586 -18.48 12.25 -28.16
CA LYS A 586 -18.38 13.29 -27.13
C LYS A 586 -19.42 14.39 -27.33
N TYR A 587 -20.18 14.63 -26.28
CA TYR A 587 -20.91 15.86 -26.03
C TYR A 587 -19.95 16.86 -25.34
N PRO A 588 -19.69 18.05 -25.93
CA PRO A 588 -18.77 19.00 -25.34
C PRO A 588 -19.20 19.46 -23.93
N GLU A 589 -18.28 19.46 -22.97
CA GLU A 589 -18.59 19.66 -21.55
C GLU A 589 -19.17 21.05 -21.26
N GLY A 590 -18.71 22.06 -22.02
CA GLY A 590 -19.16 23.45 -21.92
C GLY A 590 -20.42 23.76 -22.75
N LYS A 591 -20.92 22.82 -23.57
CA LYS A 591 -22.09 23.07 -24.43
C LYS A 591 -23.32 23.44 -23.60
N GLU A 592 -23.88 24.62 -23.87
CA GLU A 592 -24.90 25.27 -23.03
C GLU A 592 -26.33 24.80 -23.27
N ASP A 593 -26.56 23.94 -24.29
CA ASP A 593 -27.89 23.45 -24.61
C ASP A 593 -28.53 22.72 -23.43
N LYS A 594 -29.79 23.06 -23.15
CA LYS A 594 -30.56 22.50 -22.03
C LYS A 594 -31.20 21.16 -22.35
N SER A 595 -31.33 20.84 -23.63
CA SER A 595 -31.85 19.56 -24.08
C SER A 595 -31.10 19.07 -25.30
N TYR A 596 -31.00 17.74 -25.42
CA TYR A 596 -30.43 17.10 -26.59
C TYR A 596 -31.21 15.85 -26.97
N ASN A 597 -31.61 15.77 -28.24
CA ASN A 597 -32.25 14.59 -28.81
C ASN A 597 -31.21 13.81 -29.61
N ILE A 598 -30.84 12.63 -29.13
CA ILE A 598 -29.82 11.81 -29.77
C ILE A 598 -30.39 11.26 -31.10
N PRO A 599 -29.66 11.37 -32.23
CA PRO A 599 -30.11 10.88 -33.52
C PRO A 599 -30.54 9.41 -33.47
N GLN A 600 -31.70 9.07 -34.06
CA GLN A 600 -32.31 7.74 -33.89
C GLN A 600 -31.47 6.57 -34.41
N GLN A 601 -30.58 6.80 -35.37
CA GLN A 601 -29.65 5.79 -35.86
C GLN A 601 -28.48 5.48 -34.91
N THR A 602 -28.32 6.26 -33.83
CA THR A 602 -27.27 6.06 -32.82
C THR A 602 -27.50 4.73 -32.10
N LYS A 603 -26.49 3.86 -32.13
CA LYS A 603 -26.50 2.53 -31.51
C LYS A 603 -25.87 2.55 -30.13
N THR A 604 -24.87 3.40 -29.92
CA THR A 604 -24.11 3.43 -28.68
C THR A 604 -23.66 4.85 -28.35
N ILE A 605 -23.62 5.17 -27.05
CA ILE A 605 -22.89 6.33 -26.53
C ILE A 605 -21.61 5.77 -25.93
N LEU A 606 -20.45 6.19 -26.43
CA LEU A 606 -19.17 5.71 -25.92
C LEU A 606 -18.98 6.14 -24.45
N GLU A 607 -18.11 5.43 -23.74
CA GLU A 607 -17.71 5.80 -22.37
C GLU A 607 -17.29 7.27 -22.33
N TYR A 608 -17.64 7.97 -21.26
CA TYR A 608 -17.39 9.40 -21.08
C TYR A 608 -18.11 10.35 -22.06
N GLY A 609 -19.03 9.84 -22.89
CA GLY A 609 -19.69 10.60 -23.95
C GLY A 609 -20.36 11.89 -23.47
N PHE A 610 -21.00 11.89 -22.30
CA PHE A 610 -21.56 13.09 -21.66
C PHE A 610 -20.84 13.48 -20.36
N LYS A 611 -19.81 12.76 -19.92
CA LYS A 611 -19.13 13.01 -18.64
C LYS A 611 -18.77 14.49 -18.50
N ASN A 612 -19.05 15.03 -17.32
CA ASN A 612 -18.86 16.44 -16.94
C ASN A 612 -19.68 17.46 -17.74
N SER A 613 -20.74 17.07 -18.46
CA SER A 613 -21.61 18.04 -19.17
C SER A 613 -22.28 18.99 -18.19
N LEU A 614 -21.93 20.28 -18.28
CA LEU A 614 -22.23 21.26 -17.24
C LEU A 614 -23.66 21.79 -17.26
N PHE A 615 -24.30 21.81 -18.44
CA PHE A 615 -25.55 22.56 -18.64
C PHE A 615 -26.76 21.73 -19.09
N ILE A 616 -26.53 20.48 -19.53
CA ILE A 616 -27.59 19.62 -20.07
C ILE A 616 -28.58 19.22 -18.98
N GLU A 617 -29.87 19.48 -19.22
CA GLU A 617 -30.94 19.21 -18.24
C GLU A 617 -31.83 18.04 -18.67
N ASN A 618 -32.01 17.82 -19.97
CA ASN A 618 -32.91 16.80 -20.51
C ASN A 618 -32.29 16.07 -21.70
N ILE A 619 -32.34 14.74 -21.69
CA ILE A 619 -31.78 13.94 -22.78
C ILE A 619 -32.84 12.95 -23.28
N ILE A 620 -33.01 12.89 -24.60
CA ILE A 620 -33.81 11.86 -25.26
C ILE A 620 -32.84 10.89 -25.93
N LEU A 621 -32.80 9.65 -25.44
CA LEU A 621 -31.98 8.60 -26.01
C LEU A 621 -32.60 8.05 -27.29
N ALA A 622 -31.76 7.59 -28.22
CA ALA A 622 -32.20 6.91 -29.43
C ALA A 622 -32.75 5.51 -29.12
N ASP A 623 -33.79 5.08 -29.85
CA ASP A 623 -34.49 3.80 -29.62
C ASP A 623 -33.58 2.57 -29.76
N ASN A 624 -32.50 2.69 -30.52
CA ASN A 624 -31.55 1.60 -30.79
C ASN A 624 -30.51 1.38 -29.66
N ILE A 625 -30.45 2.26 -28.65
CA ILE A 625 -29.49 2.13 -27.55
C ILE A 625 -29.94 1.03 -26.59
N LYS A 626 -29.11 0.00 -26.43
CA LYS A 626 -29.39 -1.15 -25.55
C LYS A 626 -28.62 -1.12 -24.23
N VAL A 627 -27.54 -0.36 -24.16
CA VAL A 627 -26.67 -0.25 -22.98
C VAL A 627 -26.28 1.21 -22.80
N ILE A 628 -26.35 1.69 -21.56
CA ILE A 628 -25.68 2.92 -21.15
C ILE A 628 -24.31 2.51 -20.60
N ASN A 629 -23.23 2.95 -21.25
CA ASN A 629 -21.88 2.52 -20.91
C ASN A 629 -21.39 3.14 -19.59
N LYS A 630 -20.25 2.63 -19.11
CA LYS A 630 -19.56 3.13 -17.94
C LYS A 630 -19.28 4.63 -18.04
N ASP A 631 -19.44 5.34 -16.92
CA ASP A 631 -19.14 6.77 -16.73
C ASP A 631 -19.83 7.72 -17.75
N THR A 632 -20.86 7.26 -18.49
CA THR A 632 -21.41 7.99 -19.64
C THR A 632 -21.89 9.39 -19.28
N PHE A 633 -22.66 9.52 -18.20
CA PHE A 633 -23.24 10.77 -17.69
C PHE A 633 -22.66 11.14 -16.31
N GLU A 634 -21.48 10.62 -15.96
CA GLU A 634 -20.83 10.94 -14.69
C GLU A 634 -20.64 12.46 -14.56
N ASN A 635 -20.97 13.02 -13.39
CA ASN A 635 -20.89 14.44 -13.08
C ASN A 635 -21.77 15.35 -13.99
N CYS A 636 -22.80 14.82 -14.65
CA CYS A 636 -23.83 15.63 -15.32
C CYS A 636 -24.76 16.29 -14.29
N ARG A 637 -24.21 17.21 -13.49
CA ARG A 637 -24.89 17.77 -12.30
C ARG A 637 -26.17 18.55 -12.60
N ALA A 638 -26.34 19.04 -13.83
CA ALA A 638 -27.53 19.74 -14.28
C ALA A 638 -28.64 18.82 -14.81
N LEU A 639 -28.35 17.53 -15.06
CA LEU A 639 -29.29 16.59 -15.65
C LEU A 639 -30.49 16.36 -14.72
N LYS A 640 -31.69 16.66 -15.19
CA LYS A 640 -32.95 16.58 -14.44
C LYS A 640 -33.82 15.39 -14.85
N SER A 641 -33.86 15.09 -16.15
CA SER A 641 -34.71 14.02 -16.68
C SER A 641 -34.13 13.38 -17.94
N MET A 642 -34.58 12.16 -18.21
CA MET A 642 -34.22 11.41 -19.41
C MET A 642 -35.39 10.61 -19.96
N VAL A 643 -35.42 10.45 -21.28
CA VAL A 643 -36.29 9.50 -21.98
C VAL A 643 -35.44 8.30 -22.38
N PHE A 644 -35.69 7.15 -21.74
CA PHE A 644 -35.00 5.89 -22.02
C PHE A 644 -35.70 5.10 -23.14
N PRO A 645 -34.95 4.36 -23.98
CA PRO A 645 -35.52 3.56 -25.04
C PRO A 645 -36.13 2.27 -24.48
N GLN A 646 -37.20 1.77 -25.11
CA GLN A 646 -37.97 0.63 -24.59
C GLN A 646 -37.18 -0.68 -24.55
N GLU A 647 -36.12 -0.83 -25.36
CA GLU A 647 -35.26 -2.01 -25.39
C GLU A 647 -33.98 -1.89 -24.53
N LEU A 648 -33.85 -0.85 -23.68
CA LEU A 648 -32.65 -0.66 -22.84
C LEU A 648 -32.47 -1.80 -21.83
N GLN A 649 -31.33 -2.47 -21.87
CA GLN A 649 -31.09 -3.70 -21.08
C GLN A 649 -30.20 -3.46 -19.86
N GLU A 650 -29.29 -2.49 -19.92
CA GLU A 650 -28.22 -2.36 -18.94
C GLU A 650 -27.79 -0.90 -18.71
N ILE A 651 -27.50 -0.59 -17.44
CA ILE A 651 -26.87 0.65 -16.98
C ILE A 651 -25.49 0.30 -16.42
N GLY A 652 -24.44 0.86 -17.04
CA GLY A 652 -23.04 0.60 -16.75
C GLY A 652 -22.54 1.23 -15.44
N GLU A 653 -21.32 0.88 -15.07
CA GLU A 653 -20.69 1.35 -13.83
C GLU A 653 -20.59 2.89 -13.78
N HIS A 654 -20.95 3.48 -12.65
CA HIS A 654 -20.96 4.94 -12.41
C HIS A 654 -21.64 5.78 -13.51
N ALA A 655 -22.52 5.18 -14.33
CA ALA A 655 -23.08 5.82 -15.51
C ALA A 655 -23.75 7.17 -15.24
N PHE A 656 -24.33 7.36 -14.06
CA PHE A 656 -24.97 8.59 -13.58
C PHE A 656 -24.39 9.08 -12.25
N MET A 657 -23.20 8.62 -11.85
CA MET A 657 -22.60 9.03 -10.58
C MET A 657 -22.52 10.57 -10.51
N ASN A 658 -22.89 11.13 -9.36
CA ASN A 658 -22.96 12.58 -9.11
C ASN A 658 -23.95 13.36 -10.02
N CYS A 659 -24.97 12.72 -10.61
CA CYS A 659 -26.10 13.40 -11.27
C CYS A 659 -27.07 14.01 -10.24
N ILE A 660 -26.60 14.99 -9.47
CA ILE A 660 -27.29 15.51 -8.29
C ILE A 660 -28.67 16.16 -8.55
N SER A 661 -28.99 16.54 -9.79
CA SER A 661 -30.28 17.16 -10.15
C SER A 661 -31.32 16.17 -10.67
N LEU A 662 -30.95 14.89 -10.85
CA LEU A 662 -31.82 13.87 -11.42
C LEU A 662 -32.93 13.53 -10.42
N LYS A 663 -34.19 13.84 -10.75
CA LYS A 663 -35.30 13.74 -9.78
C LYS A 663 -36.06 12.42 -9.81
N GLU A 664 -36.26 11.89 -11.01
CA GLU A 664 -37.09 10.73 -11.24
C GLU A 664 -36.39 9.78 -12.22
N LEU A 665 -36.43 8.50 -11.89
CA LEU A 665 -35.90 7.44 -12.73
C LEU A 665 -37.03 6.47 -13.13
N LYS A 666 -37.54 6.66 -14.35
CA LYS A 666 -38.52 5.78 -15.00
C LYS A 666 -37.80 4.82 -15.94
N LEU A 667 -37.36 3.68 -15.42
CA LEU A 667 -36.68 2.66 -16.22
C LEU A 667 -37.66 1.81 -17.04
N PRO A 668 -37.31 1.43 -18.27
CA PRO A 668 -38.13 0.53 -19.08
C PRO A 668 -38.12 -0.90 -18.53
N GLU A 669 -39.12 -1.70 -18.90
CA GLU A 669 -39.26 -3.10 -18.47
C GLU A 669 -38.16 -4.03 -18.95
N SER A 670 -37.37 -3.59 -19.93
CA SER A 670 -36.26 -4.35 -20.50
C SER A 670 -34.98 -4.32 -19.66
N ILE A 671 -34.86 -3.43 -18.67
CA ILE A 671 -33.65 -3.32 -17.84
C ILE A 671 -33.47 -4.58 -17.00
N LYS A 672 -32.32 -5.23 -17.17
CA LYS A 672 -31.91 -6.43 -16.42
C LYS A 672 -30.87 -6.12 -15.36
N VAL A 673 -29.96 -5.17 -15.62
CA VAL A 673 -28.78 -4.93 -14.78
C VAL A 673 -28.58 -3.43 -14.52
N ILE A 674 -28.36 -3.09 -13.26
CA ILE A 674 -27.84 -1.80 -12.81
C ILE A 674 -26.49 -2.09 -12.14
N ASN A 675 -25.39 -1.62 -12.73
CA ASN A 675 -24.04 -1.94 -12.29
C ASN A 675 -23.55 -1.08 -11.10
N THR A 676 -22.32 -1.33 -10.67
CA THR A 676 -21.69 -0.67 -9.53
C THR A 676 -21.71 0.85 -9.64
N GLY A 677 -22.12 1.54 -8.57
CA GLY A 677 -22.13 3.00 -8.46
C GLY A 677 -22.99 3.73 -9.49
N SER A 678 -23.85 3.03 -10.25
CA SER A 678 -24.59 3.59 -11.40
C SER A 678 -25.26 4.93 -11.12
N PHE A 679 -25.85 5.11 -9.94
CA PHE A 679 -26.52 6.31 -9.45
C PHE A 679 -25.96 6.79 -8.11
N GLU A 680 -24.70 6.45 -7.79
CA GLU A 680 -24.07 6.92 -6.55
C GLU A 680 -24.07 8.46 -6.50
N ASN A 681 -24.39 9.01 -5.32
CA ASN A 681 -24.48 10.45 -5.06
C ASN A 681 -25.52 11.19 -5.94
N CYS A 682 -26.55 10.50 -6.44
CA CYS A 682 -27.72 11.16 -7.08
C CYS A 682 -28.65 11.76 -6.01
N PHE A 683 -28.19 12.83 -5.35
CA PHE A 683 -28.90 13.45 -4.21
C PHE A 683 -30.33 13.90 -4.53
N GLY A 684 -30.60 14.28 -5.78
CA GLY A 684 -31.91 14.75 -6.23
C GLY A 684 -32.95 13.66 -6.39
N LEU A 685 -32.58 12.38 -6.34
CA LEU A 685 -33.44 11.26 -6.74
C LEU A 685 -34.51 11.00 -5.68
N VAL A 686 -35.77 11.28 -6.04
CA VAL A 686 -36.94 11.11 -5.15
C VAL A 686 -37.68 9.82 -5.47
N ASN A 687 -37.88 9.55 -6.76
CA ASN A 687 -38.70 8.44 -7.24
C ASN A 687 -37.88 7.52 -8.15
N VAL A 688 -37.83 6.24 -7.79
CA VAL A 688 -37.18 5.18 -8.57
C VAL A 688 -38.18 4.06 -8.81
N GLU A 689 -38.50 3.82 -10.09
CA GLU A 689 -39.37 2.72 -10.49
C GLU A 689 -38.53 1.58 -11.09
N LEU A 690 -38.37 0.49 -10.33
CA LEU A 690 -37.71 -0.73 -10.78
C LEU A 690 -38.76 -1.77 -11.18
N LYS A 691 -38.72 -2.25 -12.44
CA LYS A 691 -39.74 -3.16 -12.99
C LYS A 691 -39.27 -4.61 -13.13
N ALA A 692 -38.24 -4.86 -13.95
CA ALA A 692 -37.79 -6.22 -14.28
C ALA A 692 -36.29 -6.47 -13.98
N VAL A 693 -35.68 -5.63 -13.15
CA VAL A 693 -34.25 -5.67 -12.83
C VAL A 693 -33.91 -6.96 -12.11
N LYS A 694 -32.87 -7.65 -12.58
CA LYS A 694 -32.35 -8.90 -12.00
C LYS A 694 -31.19 -8.70 -11.04
N LYS A 695 -30.36 -7.69 -11.30
CA LYS A 695 -29.14 -7.41 -10.52
C LYS A 695 -28.98 -5.91 -10.23
N ILE A 696 -28.66 -5.59 -8.98
CA ILE A 696 -28.22 -4.25 -8.54
C ILE A 696 -26.80 -4.37 -7.97
N GLY A 697 -25.85 -3.62 -8.54
CA GLY A 697 -24.43 -3.64 -8.22
C GLY A 697 -24.05 -2.99 -6.89
N TYR A 698 -22.75 -3.01 -6.57
CA TYR A 698 -22.20 -2.37 -5.37
C TYR A 698 -22.47 -0.86 -5.41
N ASP A 699 -22.82 -0.25 -4.28
CA ASP A 699 -23.01 1.22 -4.19
C ASP A 699 -23.99 1.84 -5.20
N ALA A 700 -24.82 1.04 -5.90
CA ALA A 700 -25.53 1.46 -7.11
C ALA A 700 -26.43 2.69 -6.93
N PHE A 701 -27.03 2.87 -5.75
CA PHE A 701 -27.84 4.01 -5.33
C PHE A 701 -27.31 4.63 -4.04
N LYS A 702 -26.04 4.40 -3.69
CA LYS A 702 -25.46 4.92 -2.45
C LYS A 702 -25.58 6.43 -2.38
N SER A 703 -25.93 6.93 -1.20
CA SER A 703 -26.16 8.35 -0.93
C SER A 703 -27.26 8.98 -1.78
N CYS A 704 -28.28 8.24 -2.24
CA CYS A 704 -29.51 8.84 -2.79
C CYS A 704 -30.39 9.42 -1.67
N VAL A 705 -29.95 10.53 -1.08
CA VAL A 705 -30.48 11.04 0.19
C VAL A 705 -31.96 11.44 0.19
N LEU A 706 -32.58 11.71 -0.96
CA LEU A 706 -34.01 12.06 -1.05
C LEU A 706 -34.94 10.87 -1.31
N LEU A 707 -34.39 9.65 -1.45
CA LEU A 707 -35.19 8.46 -1.68
C LEU A 707 -35.89 8.04 -0.39
N GLU A 708 -37.24 8.12 -0.33
CA GLU A 708 -38.01 7.76 0.86
C GLU A 708 -38.49 6.31 0.86
N THR A 709 -38.77 5.76 -0.32
CA THR A 709 -39.27 4.39 -0.50
C THR A 709 -38.74 3.80 -1.79
N ILE A 710 -38.34 2.52 -1.76
CA ILE A 710 -37.97 1.77 -2.95
C ILE A 710 -38.84 0.53 -3.11
N LYS A 711 -39.37 0.30 -4.31
CA LYS A 711 -40.05 -0.96 -4.67
C LYS A 711 -39.07 -1.85 -5.43
N ILE A 712 -38.81 -3.02 -4.88
CA ILE A 712 -37.89 -4.02 -5.43
C ILE A 712 -38.72 -5.10 -6.14
N PRO A 713 -38.51 -5.33 -7.45
CA PRO A 713 -39.34 -6.23 -8.22
C PRO A 713 -39.06 -7.71 -7.90
N ALA A 714 -40.04 -8.57 -8.16
CA ALA A 714 -39.92 -10.02 -7.92
C ALA A 714 -38.87 -10.71 -8.81
N SER A 715 -38.39 -10.02 -9.84
CA SER A 715 -37.35 -10.48 -10.76
C SER A 715 -35.93 -10.30 -10.22
N LEU A 716 -35.74 -9.53 -9.13
CA LEU A 716 -34.43 -9.25 -8.58
C LEU A 716 -33.88 -10.49 -7.86
N THR A 717 -32.77 -11.03 -8.36
CA THR A 717 -32.08 -12.18 -7.75
C THR A 717 -30.89 -11.77 -6.91
N ASP A 718 -30.20 -10.70 -7.28
CA ASP A 718 -28.95 -10.27 -6.64
C ASP A 718 -28.94 -8.78 -6.32
N ILE A 719 -28.61 -8.46 -5.07
CA ILE A 719 -28.38 -7.09 -4.60
C ILE A 719 -27.06 -7.07 -3.84
N LEU A 720 -26.08 -6.33 -4.38
CA LEU A 720 -24.72 -6.34 -3.86
C LEU A 720 -24.54 -5.34 -2.72
N GLN A 721 -23.38 -5.42 -2.05
CA GLN A 721 -23.08 -4.67 -0.84
C GLN A 721 -23.22 -3.15 -1.04
N GLN A 722 -23.76 -2.46 -0.02
CA GLN A 722 -23.95 -1.01 0.02
C GLN A 722 -24.80 -0.41 -1.11
N ALA A 723 -25.57 -1.23 -1.86
CA ALA A 723 -26.35 -0.76 -3.00
C ALA A 723 -27.29 0.43 -2.69
N PHE A 724 -27.78 0.57 -1.46
CA PHE A 724 -28.61 1.71 -0.99
C PHE A 724 -28.04 2.32 0.30
N ALA A 725 -26.74 2.16 0.56
CA ALA A 725 -26.12 2.72 1.77
C ALA A 725 -26.21 4.25 1.77
N ASP A 726 -26.24 4.86 2.96
CA ASP A 726 -26.29 6.31 3.17
C ASP A 726 -27.51 7.00 2.51
N CYS A 727 -28.56 6.24 2.14
CA CYS A 727 -29.86 6.79 1.78
C CYS A 727 -30.62 7.20 3.05
N VAL A 728 -30.19 8.29 3.68
CA VAL A 728 -30.59 8.66 5.05
C VAL A 728 -32.10 8.88 5.27
N ASN A 729 -32.86 9.20 4.21
CA ASN A 729 -34.33 9.37 4.30
C ASN A 729 -35.11 8.13 3.86
N LEU A 730 -34.43 7.04 3.49
CA LEU A 730 -35.08 5.81 3.04
C LEU A 730 -35.72 5.13 4.24
N LYS A 731 -37.06 5.15 4.27
CA LYS A 731 -37.88 4.59 5.35
C LYS A 731 -38.34 3.18 5.05
N GLN A 732 -38.56 2.84 3.78
CA GLN A 732 -39.15 1.55 3.41
C GLN A 732 -38.53 0.97 2.13
N ALA A 733 -38.21 -0.32 2.17
CA ALA A 733 -37.94 -1.12 0.98
C ALA A 733 -39.01 -2.20 0.83
N ILE A 734 -39.78 -2.14 -0.26
CA ILE A 734 -40.94 -3.01 -0.53
C ILE A 734 -40.52 -4.07 -1.55
N PHE A 735 -40.33 -5.30 -1.11
CA PHE A 735 -39.98 -6.43 -1.96
C PHE A 735 -41.23 -7.15 -2.46
N LEU A 736 -41.30 -7.34 -3.78
CA LEU A 736 -42.44 -7.98 -4.45
C LEU A 736 -42.23 -9.49 -4.69
N GLY A 737 -41.03 -10.03 -4.42
CA GLY A 737 -40.68 -11.45 -4.58
C GLY A 737 -39.89 -12.00 -3.40
N ASP A 738 -39.28 -13.17 -3.61
CA ASP A 738 -38.40 -13.82 -2.63
C ASP A 738 -37.23 -12.92 -2.21
N ALA A 739 -36.64 -13.19 -1.04
CA ALA A 739 -35.46 -12.44 -0.60
C ALA A 739 -34.30 -12.68 -1.59
N PRO A 740 -33.70 -11.60 -2.16
CA PRO A 740 -32.59 -11.76 -3.08
C PRO A 740 -31.31 -12.19 -2.34
N ASN A 741 -30.36 -12.75 -3.08
CA ASN A 741 -29.03 -13.05 -2.56
C ASN A 741 -28.36 -11.76 -2.07
N GLY A 742 -27.66 -11.86 -0.94
CA GLY A 742 -26.81 -10.79 -0.42
C GLY A 742 -27.47 -9.79 0.53
N ILE A 743 -28.71 -10.04 0.97
CA ILE A 743 -29.46 -9.11 1.83
C ILE A 743 -28.77 -8.74 3.16
N THR A 744 -27.79 -9.55 3.58
CA THR A 744 -26.99 -9.40 4.79
C THR A 744 -25.82 -8.40 4.65
N TYR A 745 -25.43 -7.99 3.44
CA TYR A 745 -24.21 -7.21 3.17
C TYR A 745 -24.41 -5.69 3.23
N ASN A 746 -24.88 -5.14 4.34
CA ASN A 746 -24.92 -3.67 4.54
C ASN A 746 -25.63 -2.86 3.43
N ILE A 747 -26.59 -3.48 2.73
CA ILE A 747 -27.30 -2.84 1.61
C ILE A 747 -27.94 -1.50 1.99
N PHE A 748 -28.57 -1.42 3.16
CA PHE A 748 -29.28 -0.26 3.68
C PHE A 748 -28.56 0.29 4.92
N GLU A 749 -27.23 0.25 4.92
CA GLU A 749 -26.41 0.86 5.97
C GLU A 749 -26.66 2.37 6.02
N ASN A 750 -26.79 2.94 7.22
CA ASN A 750 -27.06 4.37 7.45
C ASN A 750 -28.34 4.92 6.77
N CYS A 751 -29.35 4.08 6.54
CA CYS A 751 -30.71 4.53 6.19
C CYS A 751 -31.44 5.11 7.42
N ASP A 752 -32.70 5.54 7.23
CA ASP A 752 -33.55 6.09 8.30
C ASP A 752 -33.55 5.17 9.54
N ALA A 753 -33.57 5.76 10.74
CA ALA A 753 -33.55 5.01 12.00
C ALA A 753 -34.76 4.06 12.17
N ASP A 754 -35.87 4.35 11.47
CA ASP A 754 -37.07 3.53 11.39
C ASP A 754 -37.20 2.74 10.08
N PHE A 755 -36.08 2.60 9.33
CA PHE A 755 -36.05 1.83 8.10
C PHE A 755 -36.62 0.42 8.28
N THR A 756 -37.57 0.07 7.40
CA THR A 756 -38.31 -1.19 7.45
C THR A 756 -38.31 -1.88 6.08
N ILE A 757 -38.01 -3.18 6.08
CA ILE A 757 -38.20 -4.05 4.91
C ILE A 757 -39.62 -4.62 4.92
N CYS A 758 -40.35 -4.39 3.83
CA CYS A 758 -41.72 -4.86 3.64
C CYS A 758 -41.77 -5.97 2.57
N TYR A 759 -42.42 -7.10 2.85
CA TYR A 759 -42.56 -8.22 1.89
C TYR A 759 -43.92 -8.92 2.00
N SER A 760 -44.28 -9.72 1.00
CA SER A 760 -45.57 -10.40 0.88
C SER A 760 -45.61 -11.75 1.62
N HIS A 761 -46.80 -12.25 1.96
CA HIS A 761 -46.97 -13.53 2.66
C HIS A 761 -46.56 -14.76 1.83
N ASN A 762 -46.52 -14.62 0.51
CA ASN A 762 -46.23 -15.73 -0.41
C ASN A 762 -44.75 -15.78 -0.86
N THR A 763 -43.87 -15.01 -0.21
CA THR A 763 -42.44 -14.94 -0.55
C THR A 763 -41.59 -15.68 0.48
N THR A 764 -40.51 -16.31 0.03
CA THR A 764 -39.59 -17.15 0.82
C THR A 764 -38.22 -16.46 1.03
N GLY A 765 -37.38 -16.99 1.92
CA GLY A 765 -36.03 -16.46 2.21
C GLY A 765 -35.96 -15.30 3.21
N TRP A 766 -37.04 -15.03 3.95
CA TRP A 766 -37.14 -13.92 4.92
C TRP A 766 -36.98 -14.38 6.38
N ASP A 767 -36.20 -15.43 6.63
CA ASP A 767 -35.94 -16.02 7.94
C ASP A 767 -35.00 -15.19 8.84
N ASN A 768 -35.20 -15.28 10.16
CA ASN A 768 -34.57 -14.42 11.16
C ASN A 768 -33.03 -14.51 11.23
N GLU A 769 -32.42 -15.55 10.67
CA GLU A 769 -30.96 -15.71 10.65
C GLU A 769 -30.26 -14.75 9.66
N TYR A 770 -31.03 -14.07 8.79
CA TYR A 770 -30.53 -13.17 7.74
C TYR A 770 -30.86 -11.68 7.93
N ILE A 771 -31.56 -11.28 9.00
CA ILE A 771 -32.22 -9.97 9.03
C ILE A 771 -31.72 -9.10 10.19
N LYS A 772 -30.86 -8.13 9.86
CA LYS A 772 -30.43 -7.05 10.76
C LYS A 772 -31.34 -5.82 10.77
N TYR A 773 -32.38 -5.79 9.93
CA TYR A 773 -33.29 -4.65 9.73
C TYR A 773 -34.68 -4.92 10.31
N LYS A 774 -35.47 -3.87 10.60
CA LYS A 774 -36.88 -4.05 10.98
C LYS A 774 -37.66 -4.61 9.78
N THR A 775 -38.59 -5.53 10.02
CA THR A 775 -39.43 -6.14 8.95
C THR A 775 -40.92 -5.99 9.20
N LYS A 776 -41.69 -5.92 8.11
CA LYS A 776 -43.15 -5.82 8.13
C LYS A 776 -43.81 -6.62 7.00
N LEU A 777 -44.68 -7.56 7.35
CA LEU A 777 -45.52 -8.27 6.38
C LEU A 777 -46.58 -7.33 5.79
N LEU A 778 -46.66 -7.29 4.46
CA LEU A 778 -47.70 -6.56 3.73
C LEU A 778 -49.03 -7.30 3.88
N LYS A 779 -50.05 -6.62 4.42
CA LYS A 779 -51.44 -7.09 4.36
C LYS A 779 -51.95 -6.82 2.95
N ILE A 780 -52.35 -7.87 2.25
CA ILE A 780 -52.99 -7.78 0.93
C ILE A 780 -54.29 -6.96 1.11
N GLN A 781 -54.44 -5.87 0.37
CA GLN A 781 -55.73 -5.22 0.13
C GLN A 781 -56.23 -5.61 -1.25
#